data_AF-A0A814LV15-F1
#
_entry.id   AF-A0A814LV15-F1
#
_cell.length_a   1.000
_cell.length_b   1.000
_cell.length_c   1.000
_cell.angle_alpha   90.00
_cell.angle_beta   90.00
_cell.angle_gamma   90.00
#
_symmetry.space_group_name_H-M   'P 1'
#
loop_
_entity.id
_entity.type
_entity.pdbx_description
1 polymer ?
#
loop_
_entity_poly.entity_id
_entity_poly.type
_entity_poly.pdbx_seq_one_letter_code
_entity_poly.pdbx_strand_id
1 'polypeptide(L)'
;MKNILQIAFIPRRTNMTLSSILSNFSRLNWIISISICVVLVIILYDFHTYSYREITRLLNDPAYSNSINFLSPQGDTETSSTSGGPLETVLDVYDRSPTYQIATKDGQRPNVKGYHAETKLLEDLRLLEVCSRDPSTTVVDVGAYLGEFGLYAAACGCTVYMFEIQSDMVKLIRSSISHNYFSDSRVFVYQKAVTNLPSDSTVTFNPDGSTTSIGDGSSSVQTIQLDDVTWTSSSIYLLKVDVEGLELDVLRSAKKLFEQKRIRHLIFRYTPWWTDRAPQNTLIPYVKKELKAKFIYTLDQTENIIYGPLTARDAFSLFDRYTQDRSNMSRINQILNRLKQLKFYYILTSVRWGRLRWYIVLLTTFAILNYIHPLRTLSSGKIPNSWQKSHYSQYINSLFLVAKPTTTTTKSPDIVVDMHKRKPPYKIVIRPEDKPFIKHERAEALLLERIRLQETCRQDPSTIVVDVGAGLGTFGLYAAACGCTVYMFDAQSDMVKLIRSSIIQNKFPANRVHVYHNVVNNLASHTNVSYPPGDGSSIVVDNSINVQTIRLDDVRWPSQSIFILKIDTEGSEIQVLRSAKQLFAQKRVRHLLCSYSVWLTEKKLLKSLLPHVIKDDLKAKFVFTLYPTNDNVFGPLRPKELENYYDQQLKWNILSEIYAVFDDKTPQLMIKAKRYNLFRPKT
;
A
#
# COMPACT_ATOMS: atom_id res chain seq x y z
N MET A 1 -44.45 -46.99 -26.46
CA MET A 1 -45.73 -47.73 -26.56
C MET A 1 -46.42 -47.61 -25.22
N LYS A 2 -47.67 -47.23 -25.04
CA LYS A 2 -48.78 -46.87 -25.94
C LYS A 2 -49.85 -46.26 -25.00
N ASN A 3 -50.60 -45.30 -25.52
CA ASN A 3 -51.93 -44.84 -25.06
C ASN A 3 -51.96 -43.78 -23.94
N ILE A 4 -52.34 -42.51 -24.18
CA ILE A 4 -53.56 -41.92 -24.79
C ILE A 4 -54.72 -41.80 -23.79
N LEU A 5 -55.02 -40.52 -23.47
CA LEU A 5 -56.32 -39.87 -23.28
C LEU A 5 -57.51 -40.70 -22.80
N GLN A 6 -58.18 -40.20 -21.75
CA GLN A 6 -59.63 -40.15 -21.73
C GLN A 6 -60.15 -38.86 -21.07
N ILE A 7 -60.92 -38.13 -21.87
CA ILE A 7 -61.79 -37.01 -21.52
C ILE A 7 -63.17 -37.58 -21.20
N ALA A 8 -63.89 -37.06 -20.20
CA ALA A 8 -65.34 -37.21 -20.08
C ALA A 8 -66.02 -36.02 -19.35
N PHE A 9 -66.82 -35.26 -20.12
CA PHE A 9 -68.16 -34.65 -19.88
C PHE A 9 -68.56 -34.17 -18.44
N ILE A 10 -68.80 -32.86 -18.16
CA ILE A 10 -70.05 -32.01 -18.34
C ILE A 10 -71.22 -32.44 -17.40
N PRO A 11 -72.11 -31.60 -16.75
CA PRO A 11 -72.50 -30.16 -16.95
C PRO A 11 -72.83 -29.25 -15.70
N ARG A 12 -72.98 -27.94 -16.01
CA ARG A 12 -73.94 -26.88 -15.55
C ARG A 12 -74.17 -26.47 -14.07
N ARG A 13 -73.95 -25.15 -13.91
CA ARG A 13 -74.63 -24.10 -13.07
C ARG A 13 -74.61 -24.25 -11.55
N THR A 14 -73.95 -23.28 -10.89
CA THR A 14 -74.57 -22.35 -9.91
C THR A 14 -73.56 -21.28 -9.43
N ASN A 15 -74.05 -20.03 -9.32
CA ASN A 15 -73.62 -18.93 -8.46
C ASN A 15 -72.10 -18.66 -8.24
N MET A 16 -71.54 -17.68 -8.95
CA MET A 16 -70.26 -17.05 -8.58
C MET A 16 -70.47 -15.84 -7.67
N THR A 17 -69.94 -15.94 -6.47
CA THR A 17 -69.94 -14.95 -5.37
C THR A 17 -68.83 -13.90 -5.55
N LEU A 18 -68.89 -12.83 -4.75
CA LEU A 18 -67.93 -11.70 -4.69
C LEU A 18 -66.45 -12.12 -4.53
N SER A 19 -66.19 -13.34 -4.05
CA SER A 19 -64.87 -14.01 -4.01
C SER A 19 -64.22 -14.19 -5.39
N SER A 20 -65.02 -14.35 -6.45
CA SER A 20 -64.53 -14.54 -7.81
C SER A 20 -64.05 -13.26 -8.51
N ILE A 21 -64.54 -12.09 -8.09
CA ILE A 21 -64.10 -10.79 -8.61
C ILE A 21 -62.78 -10.38 -7.94
N LEU A 22 -62.58 -10.73 -6.67
CA LEU A 22 -61.33 -10.46 -5.94
C LEU A 22 -60.16 -11.36 -6.37
N SER A 23 -60.40 -12.60 -6.83
CA SER A 23 -59.31 -13.46 -7.33
C SER A 23 -58.76 -12.99 -8.69
N ASN A 24 -59.58 -12.35 -9.52
CA ASN A 24 -59.13 -11.77 -10.80
C ASN A 24 -58.27 -10.51 -10.63
N PHE A 25 -58.49 -9.71 -9.57
CA PHE A 25 -57.61 -8.57 -9.25
C PHE A 25 -56.23 -9.02 -8.74
N SER A 26 -56.16 -10.12 -7.99
CA SER A 26 -54.88 -10.69 -7.55
C SER A 26 -54.04 -11.24 -8.71
N ARG A 27 -54.69 -11.84 -9.71
CA ARG A 27 -54.04 -12.35 -10.93
C ARG A 27 -53.55 -11.23 -11.86
N LEU A 28 -54.29 -10.12 -11.95
CA LEU A 28 -53.87 -8.97 -12.74
C LEU A 28 -52.63 -8.29 -12.15
N ASN A 29 -52.57 -8.13 -10.82
CA ASN A 29 -51.38 -7.63 -10.13
C ASN A 29 -50.18 -8.58 -10.24
N TRP A 30 -50.42 -9.89 -10.29
CA TRP A 30 -49.37 -10.90 -10.49
C TRP A 30 -48.78 -10.85 -11.91
N ILE A 31 -49.62 -10.67 -12.93
CA ILE A 31 -49.20 -10.54 -14.33
C ILE A 31 -48.45 -9.20 -14.57
N ILE A 32 -48.90 -8.11 -13.95
CA ILE A 32 -48.21 -6.81 -14.01
C ILE A 32 -46.83 -6.91 -13.33
N SER A 33 -46.74 -7.59 -12.18
CA SER A 33 -45.48 -7.78 -11.45
C SER A 33 -44.47 -8.63 -12.24
N ILE A 34 -44.92 -9.71 -12.89
CA ILE A 34 -44.06 -10.52 -13.76
C ILE A 34 -43.61 -9.72 -14.99
N SER A 35 -44.49 -8.91 -15.58
CA SER A 35 -44.15 -8.09 -16.74
C SER A 35 -43.12 -7.02 -16.39
N ILE A 36 -43.23 -6.38 -15.21
CA ILE A 36 -42.23 -5.43 -14.69
C ILE A 36 -40.90 -6.15 -14.39
N CYS A 37 -40.92 -7.35 -13.82
CA CYS A 37 -39.72 -8.14 -13.58
C CYS A 37 -39.02 -8.57 -14.88
N VAL A 38 -39.78 -8.98 -15.91
CA VAL A 38 -39.21 -9.34 -17.22
C VAL A 38 -38.62 -8.11 -17.92
N VAL A 39 -39.28 -6.95 -17.85
CA VAL A 39 -38.75 -5.69 -18.38
C VAL A 39 -37.50 -5.26 -17.62
N LEU A 40 -37.46 -5.39 -16.29
CA LEU A 40 -36.26 -5.10 -15.49
C LEU A 40 -35.11 -6.07 -15.79
N VAL A 41 -35.37 -7.36 -15.99
CA VAL A 41 -34.35 -8.35 -16.39
C VAL A 41 -33.83 -8.05 -17.79
N ILE A 42 -34.69 -7.63 -18.72
CA ILE A 42 -34.28 -7.22 -20.07
C ILE A 42 -33.46 -5.92 -20.02
N ILE A 43 -33.88 -4.92 -19.23
CA ILE A 43 -33.13 -3.66 -19.04
C ILE A 43 -31.78 -3.92 -18.38
N LEU A 44 -31.71 -4.78 -17.36
CA LEU A 44 -30.47 -5.16 -16.70
C LEU A 44 -29.57 -6.00 -17.61
N TYR A 45 -30.13 -6.89 -18.44
CA TYR A 45 -29.40 -7.66 -19.44
C TYR A 45 -28.86 -6.77 -20.57
N ASP A 46 -29.63 -5.77 -21.02
CA ASP A 46 -29.19 -4.76 -21.99
C ASP A 46 -28.13 -3.82 -21.39
N PHE A 47 -28.26 -3.40 -20.12
CA PHE A 47 -27.22 -2.60 -19.44
C PHE A 47 -25.90 -3.37 -19.31
N HIS A 48 -25.99 -4.67 -19.02
CA HIS A 48 -24.83 -5.53 -18.86
C HIS A 48 -24.18 -5.89 -20.21
N THR A 49 -24.95 -5.99 -21.30
CA THR A 49 -24.43 -6.25 -22.66
C THR A 49 -23.97 -4.98 -23.37
N TYR A 50 -24.53 -3.80 -23.06
CA TYR A 50 -24.06 -2.51 -23.58
C TYR A 50 -22.71 -2.12 -22.95
N SER A 51 -22.56 -2.32 -21.64
CA SER A 51 -21.28 -2.11 -20.93
C SER A 51 -20.17 -3.05 -21.42
N TYR A 52 -20.52 -4.28 -21.82
CA TYR A 52 -19.55 -5.22 -22.39
C TYR A 52 -19.19 -4.91 -23.85
N ARG A 53 -20.14 -4.37 -24.64
CA ARG A 53 -19.90 -3.99 -26.05
C ARG A 53 -19.02 -2.75 -26.19
N GLU A 54 -19.10 -1.78 -25.29
CA GLU A 54 -18.21 -0.60 -25.28
C GLU A 54 -16.77 -0.98 -24.86
N ILE A 55 -16.63 -1.81 -23.82
CA ILE A 55 -15.30 -2.31 -23.38
C ILE A 55 -14.65 -3.18 -24.46
N THR A 56 -15.42 -3.98 -25.21
CA THR A 56 -14.89 -4.81 -26.30
C THR A 56 -14.61 -4.00 -27.58
N ARG A 57 -15.23 -2.81 -27.75
CA ARG A 57 -14.93 -1.88 -28.85
C ARG A 57 -13.64 -1.11 -28.60
N LEU A 58 -13.41 -0.66 -27.37
CA LEU A 58 -12.18 0.02 -26.97
C LEU A 58 -10.95 -0.90 -26.99
N LEU A 59 -11.12 -2.20 -26.78
CA LEU A 59 -10.04 -3.19 -26.83
C LEU A 59 -9.77 -3.77 -28.23
N ASN A 60 -10.57 -3.44 -29.25
CA ASN A 60 -10.41 -3.97 -30.61
C ASN A 60 -10.34 -2.87 -31.69
N ASP A 61 -10.09 -1.61 -31.33
CA ASP A 61 -9.83 -0.54 -32.30
C ASP A 61 -8.40 -0.66 -32.87
N PRO A 62 -8.23 -0.88 -34.19
CA PRO A 62 -6.90 -0.97 -34.82
C PRO A 62 -6.08 0.32 -34.71
N ALA A 63 -6.69 1.46 -34.38
CA ALA A 63 -5.99 2.74 -34.20
C ALA A 63 -5.14 2.83 -32.91
N TYR A 64 -5.31 1.90 -31.95
CA TYR A 64 -4.51 1.88 -30.71
C TYR A 64 -3.31 0.91 -30.76
N SER A 65 -3.15 0.11 -31.84
CA SER A 65 -2.06 -0.87 -31.98
C SER A 65 -0.86 -0.41 -32.83
N ASN A 66 -0.89 0.82 -33.37
CA ASN A 66 0.11 1.29 -34.35
C ASN A 66 0.97 2.48 -33.89
N SER A 67 1.11 2.74 -32.58
CA SER A 67 1.94 3.85 -32.09
C SER A 67 2.96 3.46 -31.02
N ILE A 68 3.51 2.23 -31.05
CA ILE A 68 4.80 1.95 -30.39
C ILE A 68 5.58 0.96 -31.26
N ASN A 69 6.25 1.49 -32.28
CA ASN A 69 7.55 1.04 -32.83
C ASN A 69 7.70 1.60 -34.24
N PHE A 70 8.49 2.67 -34.39
CA PHE A 70 9.45 2.89 -35.47
C PHE A 70 10.00 4.32 -35.34
N LEU A 71 11.18 4.45 -34.72
CA LEU A 71 12.26 5.31 -35.20
C LEU A 71 13.56 4.69 -34.73
N SER A 72 14.06 3.76 -35.53
CA SER A 72 15.49 3.41 -35.59
C SER A 72 16.14 4.33 -36.63
N PRO A 73 17.30 4.94 -36.37
CA PRO A 73 18.17 5.45 -37.42
C PRO A 73 19.43 4.55 -37.56
N GLN A 74 19.62 4.00 -38.76
CA GLN A 74 20.92 3.61 -39.35
C GLN A 74 21.10 4.49 -40.61
N GLY A 75 22.26 4.96 -41.06
CA GLY A 75 23.66 5.01 -40.57
C GLY A 75 24.24 6.42 -40.88
N ASP A 76 25.53 6.76 -40.84
CA ASP A 76 26.79 6.03 -40.73
C ASP A 76 27.83 6.95 -40.09
N THR A 77 28.69 6.44 -39.21
CA THR A 77 30.17 6.44 -39.29
C THR A 77 30.78 5.93 -37.99
N GLU A 78 31.88 5.19 -38.14
CA GLU A 78 32.54 4.31 -37.17
C GLU A 78 33.01 5.01 -35.88
N THR A 79 32.84 4.36 -34.72
CA THR A 79 33.93 3.92 -33.81
C THR A 79 33.39 3.34 -32.48
N SER A 80 33.70 2.06 -32.25
CA SER A 80 33.81 1.27 -31.00
C SER A 80 33.23 1.74 -29.64
N SER A 81 32.38 0.85 -29.06
CA SER A 81 32.47 0.24 -27.70
C SER A 81 31.42 0.54 -26.60
N THR A 82 30.97 -0.57 -25.97
CA THR A 82 30.26 -0.81 -24.68
C THR A 82 28.71 -0.87 -24.64
N SER A 83 28.21 -2.01 -24.12
CA SER A 83 26.85 -2.56 -24.16
C SER A 83 25.99 -2.22 -22.94
N GLY A 84 24.77 -1.67 -23.16
CA GLY A 84 23.77 -1.40 -22.12
C GLY A 84 22.65 -2.45 -22.06
N GLY A 85 22.48 -3.10 -20.90
CA GLY A 85 21.33 -3.96 -20.59
C GLY A 85 20.14 -3.18 -19.99
N PRO A 86 18.98 -3.83 -19.74
CA PRO A 86 17.80 -3.18 -19.17
C PRO A 86 18.10 -2.60 -17.78
N LEU A 87 17.56 -1.41 -17.51
CA LEU A 87 17.80 -0.62 -16.30
C LEU A 87 17.22 -1.35 -15.07
N GLU A 88 18.09 -1.71 -14.14
CA GLU A 88 17.73 -2.19 -12.81
C GLU A 88 16.87 -1.14 -12.07
N THR A 89 15.80 -1.58 -11.41
CA THR A 89 14.94 -0.71 -10.59
C THR A 89 14.91 -1.20 -9.15
N VAL A 90 15.07 -0.28 -8.19
CA VAL A 90 15.00 -0.60 -6.76
C VAL A 90 13.67 -0.15 -6.19
N LEU A 91 13.00 -1.04 -5.49
CA LEU A 91 11.67 -0.86 -4.93
C LEU A 91 11.74 -0.91 -3.40
N ASP A 92 11.07 0.02 -2.74
CA ASP A 92 10.91 -0.03 -1.28
C ASP A 92 9.80 -1.02 -0.90
N VAL A 93 10.12 -1.95 0.00
CA VAL A 93 9.17 -2.86 0.67
C VAL A 93 8.83 -2.26 2.04
N TYR A 94 7.60 -1.72 2.13
CA TYR A 94 7.13 -0.90 3.26
C TYR A 94 5.84 -1.40 3.91
N ASP A 95 5.30 -2.52 3.42
CA ASP A 95 4.09 -3.17 3.93
C ASP A 95 4.32 -3.92 5.25
N ARG A 96 5.58 -4.06 5.67
CA ARG A 96 6.03 -4.73 6.89
C ARG A 96 7.12 -3.93 7.60
N SER A 97 7.27 -4.13 8.91
CA SER A 97 8.33 -3.53 9.73
C SER A 97 9.32 -4.62 10.16
N PRO A 98 10.65 -4.41 10.00
CA PRO A 98 11.32 -3.25 9.42
C PRO A 98 11.24 -3.22 7.89
N THR A 99 11.37 -2.03 7.31
CA THR A 99 11.35 -1.82 5.85
C THR A 99 12.71 -2.09 5.23
N TYR A 100 12.72 -2.52 3.98
CA TYR A 100 13.92 -2.81 3.20
C TYR A 100 13.66 -2.57 1.71
N GLN A 101 14.73 -2.56 0.92
CA GLN A 101 14.68 -2.35 -0.52
C GLN A 101 14.91 -3.66 -1.28
N ILE A 102 14.29 -3.81 -2.45
CA ILE A 102 14.46 -4.95 -3.34
C ILE A 102 14.73 -4.47 -4.76
N ALA A 103 15.80 -4.96 -5.37
CA ALA A 103 16.12 -4.69 -6.77
C ALA A 103 15.34 -5.66 -7.67
N THR A 104 14.78 -5.13 -8.76
CA THR A 104 14.01 -5.90 -9.74
C THR A 104 14.39 -5.52 -11.17
N LYS A 105 14.17 -6.48 -12.08
CA LYS A 105 14.24 -6.25 -13.53
C LYS A 105 12.93 -5.56 -13.92
N ASP A 106 13.01 -4.34 -14.44
CA ASP A 106 11.88 -3.58 -14.99
C ASP A 106 10.86 -2.99 -13.98
N GLY A 107 11.22 -2.89 -12.70
CA GLY A 107 10.39 -2.20 -11.69
C GLY A 107 9.08 -2.93 -11.35
N GLN A 108 8.89 -4.16 -11.83
CA GLN A 108 7.77 -5.00 -11.40
C GLN A 108 7.94 -5.29 -9.91
N ARG A 109 6.89 -4.99 -9.15
CA ARG A 109 6.85 -5.29 -7.71
C ARG A 109 6.68 -6.79 -7.53
N PRO A 110 7.40 -7.41 -6.58
CA PRO A 110 7.08 -8.78 -6.16
C PRO A 110 5.60 -8.86 -5.78
N ASN A 111 4.98 -10.01 -6.01
CA ASN A 111 3.56 -10.19 -5.79
C ASN A 111 3.24 -10.19 -4.28
N VAL A 112 3.03 -8.99 -3.72
CA VAL A 112 2.79 -8.74 -2.30
C VAL A 112 1.63 -9.56 -1.72
N LYS A 113 0.67 -9.95 -2.57
CA LYS A 113 -0.50 -10.72 -2.15
C LYS A 113 -0.19 -12.16 -1.72
N GLY A 114 0.96 -12.72 -2.09
CA GLY A 114 1.27 -14.14 -1.88
C GLY A 114 1.84 -14.52 -0.51
N TYR A 115 2.21 -13.55 0.33
CA TYR A 115 3.03 -13.78 1.55
C TYR A 115 2.41 -13.24 2.84
N HIS A 116 1.10 -13.04 2.85
CA HIS A 116 0.33 -12.49 3.98
C HIS A 116 0.47 -13.33 5.25
N ALA A 117 0.13 -14.62 5.20
CA ALA A 117 0.29 -15.51 6.36
C ALA A 117 1.76 -15.77 6.75
N GLU A 118 2.70 -15.76 5.79
CA GLU A 118 4.13 -15.86 6.11
C GLU A 118 4.60 -14.65 6.92
N THR A 119 4.24 -13.44 6.49
CA THR A 119 4.54 -12.21 7.22
C THR A 119 3.94 -12.26 8.62
N LYS A 120 2.66 -12.67 8.73
CA LYS A 120 1.99 -12.83 10.02
C LYS A 120 2.70 -13.84 10.93
N LEU A 121 3.18 -14.95 10.37
CA LEU A 121 3.95 -15.95 11.14
C LEU A 121 5.25 -15.35 11.69
N LEU A 122 5.97 -14.54 10.90
CA LEU A 122 7.20 -13.89 11.36
C LEU A 122 6.94 -12.90 12.51
N GLU A 123 5.80 -12.19 12.46
CA GLU A 123 5.34 -11.33 13.56
C GLU A 123 5.00 -12.15 14.81
N ASP A 124 4.27 -13.26 14.68
CA ASP A 124 3.90 -14.12 15.81
C ASP A 124 5.13 -14.81 16.42
N LEU A 125 6.14 -15.12 15.60
CA LEU A 125 7.46 -15.58 16.05
C LEU A 125 8.32 -14.46 16.64
N ARG A 126 7.89 -13.20 16.51
CA ARG A 126 8.60 -12.01 17.02
C ARG A 126 10.00 -11.88 16.46
N LEU A 127 10.15 -12.16 15.15
CA LEU A 127 11.46 -12.26 14.50
C LEU A 127 12.31 -10.99 14.70
N LEU A 128 11.69 -9.81 14.56
CA LEU A 128 12.36 -8.53 14.80
C LEU A 128 12.95 -8.45 16.20
N GLU A 129 12.20 -8.78 17.25
CA GLU A 129 12.71 -8.69 18.62
C GLU A 129 13.73 -9.79 18.93
N VAL A 130 13.59 -10.98 18.36
CA VAL A 130 14.55 -12.07 18.51
C VAL A 130 15.90 -11.66 17.92
N CYS A 131 15.91 -11.20 16.67
CA CYS A 131 17.15 -10.83 15.98
C CYS A 131 17.76 -9.53 16.52
N SER A 132 16.94 -8.59 17.02
CA SER A 132 17.44 -7.40 17.72
C SER A 132 18.14 -7.72 19.04
N ARG A 133 17.72 -8.79 19.73
CA ARG A 133 18.34 -9.24 20.99
C ARG A 133 19.58 -10.08 20.75
N ASP A 134 19.55 -10.92 19.73
CA ASP A 134 20.66 -11.79 19.35
C ASP A 134 20.90 -11.71 17.83
N PRO A 135 21.83 -10.85 17.38
CA PRO A 135 22.19 -10.73 15.97
C PRO A 135 22.77 -12.01 15.35
N SER A 136 23.21 -12.98 16.18
CA SER A 136 23.67 -14.30 15.71
C SER A 136 22.53 -15.24 15.34
N THR A 137 21.27 -14.84 15.60
CA THR A 137 20.08 -15.57 15.18
C THR A 137 20.15 -15.83 13.67
N THR A 138 20.22 -17.10 13.30
CA THR A 138 20.41 -17.52 11.90
C THR A 138 19.09 -17.84 11.22
N VAL A 139 18.84 -17.22 10.08
CA VAL A 139 17.72 -17.49 9.17
C VAL A 139 18.27 -18.00 7.84
N VAL A 140 17.67 -19.05 7.31
CA VAL A 140 18.07 -19.67 6.05
C VAL A 140 16.91 -19.62 5.07
N ASP A 141 17.15 -19.12 3.85
CA ASP A 141 16.17 -18.97 2.77
C ASP A 141 16.66 -19.73 1.53
N VAL A 142 16.05 -20.87 1.27
CA VAL A 142 16.36 -21.73 0.13
C VAL A 142 15.32 -21.52 -0.96
N GLY A 143 15.77 -21.12 -2.15
CA GLY A 143 14.90 -20.60 -3.20
C GLY A 143 14.54 -19.15 -2.92
N ALA A 144 15.57 -18.31 -2.83
CA ALA A 144 15.43 -16.92 -2.41
C ALA A 144 14.73 -16.05 -3.48
N TYR A 145 14.80 -16.41 -4.76
CA TYR A 145 14.26 -15.63 -5.87
C TYR A 145 14.76 -14.16 -5.84
N LEU A 146 13.89 -13.17 -5.61
CA LEU A 146 14.30 -11.77 -5.44
C LEU A 146 14.89 -11.46 -4.05
N GLY A 147 14.91 -12.43 -3.14
CA GLY A 147 15.42 -12.31 -1.77
C GLY A 147 14.42 -11.74 -0.77
N GLU A 148 13.13 -11.65 -1.10
CA GLU A 148 12.13 -10.94 -0.28
C GLU A 148 12.16 -11.41 1.19
N PHE A 149 12.12 -12.72 1.42
CA PHE A 149 12.11 -13.30 2.76
C PHE A 149 13.44 -13.12 3.48
N GLY A 150 14.56 -13.49 2.84
CA GLY A 150 15.90 -13.32 3.40
C GLY A 150 16.26 -11.85 3.72
N LEU A 151 15.90 -10.91 2.84
CA LEU A 151 16.13 -9.47 3.04
C LEU A 151 15.29 -8.91 4.21
N TYR A 152 14.05 -9.37 4.38
CA TYR A 152 13.25 -9.02 5.55
C TYR A 152 13.89 -9.51 6.86
N ALA A 153 14.38 -10.76 6.88
CA ALA A 153 15.12 -11.28 8.04
C ALA A 153 16.41 -10.50 8.29
N ALA A 154 17.13 -10.09 7.23
CA ALA A 154 18.33 -9.27 7.36
C ALA A 154 18.02 -7.88 7.93
N ALA A 155 16.90 -7.29 7.51
CA ALA A 155 16.37 -6.02 8.03
C ALA A 155 15.97 -6.12 9.50
N CYS A 156 15.45 -7.29 9.93
CA CYS A 156 15.21 -7.59 11.35
C CYS A 156 16.48 -7.68 12.20
N GLY A 157 17.66 -7.70 11.58
CA GLY A 157 18.96 -7.79 12.25
C GLY A 157 19.54 -9.21 12.31
N CYS A 158 18.90 -10.20 11.68
CA CYS A 158 19.36 -11.59 11.72
C CYS A 158 20.64 -11.78 10.90
N THR A 159 21.33 -12.91 11.14
CA THR A 159 22.31 -13.47 10.20
C THR A 159 21.57 -14.34 9.19
N VAL A 160 21.78 -14.11 7.89
CA VAL A 160 20.95 -14.67 6.82
C VAL A 160 21.79 -15.41 5.79
N TYR A 161 21.33 -16.60 5.40
CA TYR A 161 21.90 -17.40 4.31
C TYR A 161 20.84 -17.58 3.23
N MET A 162 21.06 -17.00 2.04
CA MET A 162 20.18 -17.10 0.88
C MET A 162 20.80 -18.01 -0.18
N PHE A 163 20.01 -18.95 -0.71
CA PHE A 163 20.40 -19.84 -1.80
C PHE A 163 19.47 -19.63 -3.00
N GLU A 164 20.06 -19.35 -4.16
CA GLU A 164 19.33 -19.11 -5.42
C GLU A 164 20.15 -19.66 -6.60
N ILE A 165 19.49 -20.28 -7.57
CA ILE A 165 20.16 -20.93 -8.72
C ILE A 165 20.32 -19.97 -9.91
N GLN A 166 19.38 -19.05 -10.10
CA GLN A 166 19.37 -18.12 -11.21
C GLN A 166 20.38 -16.99 -11.00
N SER A 167 21.36 -16.89 -11.90
CA SER A 167 22.42 -15.88 -11.81
C SER A 167 21.88 -14.44 -11.83
N ASP A 168 20.85 -14.17 -12.62
CA ASP A 168 20.20 -12.87 -12.69
C ASP A 168 19.52 -12.50 -11.36
N MET A 169 18.85 -13.46 -10.71
CA MET A 169 18.26 -13.25 -9.39
C MET A 169 19.31 -13.02 -8.31
N VAL A 170 20.41 -13.78 -8.32
CA VAL A 170 21.55 -13.56 -7.41
C VAL A 170 22.14 -12.16 -7.56
N LYS A 171 22.25 -11.62 -8.78
CA LYS A 171 22.68 -10.23 -9.01
C LYS A 171 21.72 -9.23 -8.38
N LEU A 172 20.40 -9.43 -8.54
CA LEU A 172 19.39 -8.58 -7.93
C LEU A 172 19.39 -8.67 -6.40
N ILE A 173 19.55 -9.85 -5.82
CA ILE A 173 19.70 -10.02 -4.35
C ILE A 173 20.92 -9.25 -3.86
N ARG A 174 22.08 -9.39 -4.52
CA ARG A 174 23.31 -8.67 -4.14
C ARG A 174 23.15 -7.16 -4.28
N SER A 175 22.47 -6.69 -5.32
CA SER A 175 22.14 -5.28 -5.44
C SER A 175 21.24 -4.82 -4.28
N SER A 176 20.19 -5.58 -3.97
CA SER A 176 19.30 -5.32 -2.82
C SER A 176 20.08 -5.22 -1.51
N ILE A 177 21.01 -6.13 -1.26
CA ILE A 177 21.91 -6.11 -0.08
C ILE A 177 22.70 -4.80 -0.03
N SER A 178 23.28 -4.38 -1.16
CA SER A 178 24.05 -3.13 -1.26
C SER A 178 23.19 -1.89 -0.99
N HIS A 179 21.97 -1.86 -1.51
CA HIS A 179 21.02 -0.77 -1.33
C HIS A 179 20.53 -0.65 0.12
N ASN A 180 20.44 -1.77 0.83
CA ASN A 180 20.08 -1.80 2.25
C ASN A 180 21.26 -1.64 3.21
N TYR A 181 22.50 -1.52 2.70
CA TYR A 181 23.73 -1.48 3.50
C TYR A 181 23.87 -2.67 4.47
N PHE A 182 23.39 -3.85 4.07
CA PHE A 182 23.57 -5.05 4.87
C PHE A 182 25.04 -5.48 4.83
N SER A 183 25.54 -5.92 5.98
CA SER A 183 26.94 -6.33 6.11
C SER A 183 27.18 -7.70 5.49
N ASP A 184 28.25 -7.82 4.69
CA ASP A 184 28.71 -9.08 4.12
C ASP A 184 29.09 -10.12 5.18
N SER A 185 29.34 -9.70 6.43
CA SER A 185 29.58 -10.63 7.54
C SER A 185 28.30 -11.21 8.15
N ARG A 186 27.12 -10.77 7.70
CA ARG A 186 25.81 -11.21 8.21
C ARG A 186 24.89 -11.75 7.12
N VAL A 187 25.03 -11.31 5.88
CA VAL A 187 24.15 -11.74 4.79
C VAL A 187 24.96 -12.46 3.73
N PHE A 188 24.77 -13.78 3.64
CA PHE A 188 25.50 -14.67 2.74
C PHE A 188 24.60 -15.09 1.58
N VAL A 189 25.07 -14.93 0.35
CA VAL A 189 24.32 -15.31 -0.87
C VAL A 189 25.10 -16.35 -1.68
N TYR A 190 24.51 -17.52 -1.84
CA TYR A 190 25.10 -18.64 -2.58
C TYR A 190 24.35 -18.89 -3.88
N GLN A 191 25.07 -18.83 -4.99
CA GLN A 191 24.56 -19.32 -6.27
C GLN A 191 24.74 -20.85 -6.34
N LYS A 192 23.93 -21.58 -5.58
CA LYS A 192 24.01 -23.05 -5.49
C LYS A 192 22.63 -23.68 -5.40
N ALA A 193 22.46 -24.84 -6.03
CA ALA A 193 21.27 -25.66 -5.86
C ALA A 193 21.36 -26.46 -4.56
N VAL A 194 20.41 -26.27 -3.65
CA VAL A 194 20.34 -27.05 -2.42
C VAL A 194 19.61 -28.36 -2.73
N THR A 195 20.27 -29.50 -2.50
CA THR A 195 19.76 -30.83 -2.84
C THR A 195 20.49 -31.91 -2.05
N ASN A 196 20.02 -33.15 -2.08
CA ASN A 196 20.65 -34.31 -1.44
C ASN A 196 21.76 -34.96 -2.30
N LEU A 197 22.08 -34.41 -3.48
CA LEU A 197 23.26 -34.80 -4.26
C LEU A 197 24.55 -34.36 -3.55
N PRO A 198 25.70 -35.00 -3.80
CA PRO A 198 26.99 -34.57 -3.22
C PRO A 198 27.25 -33.09 -3.50
N SER A 199 27.77 -32.35 -2.51
CA SER A 199 28.16 -30.95 -2.69
C SER A 199 29.18 -30.79 -3.82
N ASP A 200 29.11 -29.67 -4.54
CA ASP A 200 29.94 -29.37 -5.72
C ASP A 200 29.76 -30.35 -6.91
N SER A 201 28.61 -31.01 -6.98
CA SER A 201 28.15 -31.64 -8.23
C SER A 201 27.52 -30.60 -9.13
N THR A 202 27.61 -30.80 -10.45
CA THR A 202 26.92 -29.94 -11.42
C THR A 202 25.53 -30.48 -11.73
N VAL A 203 24.52 -29.63 -11.61
CA VAL A 203 23.13 -29.93 -12.02
C VAL A 203 22.67 -28.94 -13.08
N THR A 204 21.78 -29.39 -13.97
CA THR A 204 21.16 -28.53 -14.98
C THR A 204 19.70 -28.18 -14.62
N PHE A 205 19.27 -26.98 -15.00
CA PHE A 205 17.95 -26.42 -14.70
C PHE A 205 17.46 -25.49 -15.83
N ASN A 206 16.15 -25.24 -15.92
CA ASN A 206 15.63 -24.30 -16.92
C ASN A 206 15.87 -22.85 -16.51
N PRO A 207 16.28 -21.97 -17.44
CA PRO A 207 16.60 -20.56 -17.13
C PRO A 207 15.44 -19.74 -16.54
N ASP A 208 14.20 -20.16 -16.78
CA ASP A 208 12.99 -19.49 -16.27
C ASP A 208 12.71 -19.83 -14.79
N GLY A 209 13.51 -20.71 -14.18
CA GLY A 209 13.35 -21.14 -12.79
C GLY A 209 12.14 -22.03 -12.54
N SER A 210 11.39 -22.41 -13.58
CA SER A 210 10.13 -23.15 -13.44
C SER A 210 10.31 -24.65 -13.21
N THR A 211 11.55 -25.13 -13.10
CA THR A 211 11.84 -26.57 -13.13
C THR A 211 11.83 -27.27 -11.78
N THR A 212 11.01 -28.30 -11.77
CA THR A 212 10.85 -29.38 -10.80
C THR A 212 11.79 -30.56 -11.06
N SER A 213 12.72 -30.41 -12.00
CA SER A 213 13.63 -31.47 -12.43
C SER A 213 15.05 -30.95 -12.58
N ILE A 214 15.95 -31.56 -11.83
CA ILE A 214 17.39 -31.54 -12.07
C ILE A 214 17.66 -32.45 -13.29
N GLY A 215 18.34 -31.96 -14.32
CA GLY A 215 18.87 -32.80 -15.41
C GLY A 215 18.44 -32.44 -16.83
N ASP A 216 17.34 -31.71 -17.02
CA ASP A 216 16.76 -31.43 -18.35
C ASP A 216 16.87 -29.96 -18.81
N GLY A 217 17.78 -29.20 -18.20
CA GLY A 217 17.92 -27.76 -18.40
C GLY A 217 19.09 -27.31 -19.28
N SER A 218 19.03 -26.07 -19.77
CA SER A 218 20.11 -25.44 -20.55
C SER A 218 21.10 -24.61 -19.72
N SER A 219 20.79 -24.35 -18.46
CA SER A 219 21.69 -23.68 -17.50
C SER A 219 22.22 -24.69 -16.48
N SER A 220 23.39 -24.42 -15.89
CA SER A 220 23.98 -25.29 -14.86
C SER A 220 24.41 -24.52 -13.62
N VAL A 221 24.37 -25.18 -12.47
CA VAL A 221 24.78 -24.64 -11.17
C VAL A 221 25.38 -25.74 -10.30
N GLN A 222 26.25 -25.36 -9.37
CA GLN A 222 26.83 -26.28 -8.39
C GLN A 222 25.82 -26.61 -7.29
N THR A 223 25.85 -27.85 -6.80
CA THR A 223 25.03 -28.28 -5.67
C THR A 223 25.68 -27.97 -4.33
N ILE A 224 24.87 -27.93 -3.27
CA ILE A 224 25.34 -27.93 -1.89
C ILE A 224 24.33 -28.65 -1.01
N GLN A 225 24.82 -29.45 -0.06
CA GLN A 225 23.99 -29.96 1.03
C GLN A 225 23.99 -28.96 2.19
N LEU A 226 22.84 -28.73 2.83
CA LEU A 226 22.78 -27.85 4.01
C LEU A 226 23.65 -28.37 5.16
N ASP A 227 23.81 -29.68 5.27
CA ASP A 227 24.71 -30.33 6.24
C ASP A 227 26.20 -30.00 6.00
N ASP A 228 26.59 -29.56 4.79
CA ASP A 228 27.97 -29.21 4.43
C ASP A 228 28.26 -27.70 4.50
N VAL A 229 27.23 -26.87 4.76
CA VAL A 229 27.40 -25.42 4.90
C VAL A 229 28.11 -25.09 6.22
N THR A 230 29.08 -24.17 6.16
CA THR A 230 29.70 -23.62 7.36
C THR A 230 28.80 -22.54 7.96
N TRP A 231 28.16 -22.87 9.08
CA TRP A 231 27.25 -21.99 9.80
C TRP A 231 28.00 -21.15 10.85
N THR A 232 27.66 -19.87 10.95
CA THR A 232 28.19 -18.96 11.99
C THR A 232 27.62 -19.25 13.38
N SER A 233 26.45 -19.89 13.46
CA SER A 233 25.79 -20.26 14.71
C SER A 233 25.58 -21.77 14.82
N SER A 234 25.57 -22.27 16.06
CA SER A 234 25.22 -23.66 16.36
C SER A 234 23.74 -23.99 16.14
N SER A 235 22.87 -22.99 15.93
CA SER A 235 21.44 -23.21 15.68
C SER A 235 20.90 -22.34 14.54
N ILE A 236 19.97 -22.89 13.78
CA ILE A 236 19.16 -22.21 12.77
C ILE A 236 17.78 -21.95 13.38
N TYR A 237 17.46 -20.67 13.55
CA TYR A 237 16.17 -20.27 14.12
C TYR A 237 15.03 -20.59 13.16
N LEU A 238 15.20 -20.28 11.87
CA LEU A 238 14.17 -20.48 10.86
C LEU A 238 14.80 -20.90 9.53
N LEU A 239 14.31 -22.01 8.96
CA LEU A 239 14.61 -22.47 7.61
C LEU A 239 13.37 -22.32 6.74
N LYS A 240 13.45 -21.53 5.67
CA LYS A 240 12.47 -21.48 4.58
C LYS A 240 12.95 -22.30 3.40
N VAL A 241 12.04 -23.06 2.79
CA VAL A 241 12.28 -23.83 1.56
C VAL A 241 11.15 -23.57 0.56
N ASP A 242 11.44 -22.87 -0.54
CA ASP A 242 10.52 -22.65 -1.65
C ASP A 242 11.27 -22.82 -2.97
N VAL A 243 11.40 -24.07 -3.42
CA VAL A 243 12.21 -24.46 -4.60
C VAL A 243 11.36 -25.13 -5.67
N GLU A 244 10.07 -24.80 -5.69
CA GLU A 244 9.08 -25.21 -6.70
C GLU A 244 9.12 -26.72 -6.99
N GLY A 245 9.12 -27.58 -5.96
CA GLY A 245 8.91 -29.04 -6.11
C GLY A 245 10.05 -29.94 -5.62
N LEU A 246 11.25 -29.39 -5.36
CA LEU A 246 12.40 -30.12 -4.81
C LEU A 246 12.52 -30.01 -3.28
N GLU A 247 11.44 -29.66 -2.57
CA GLU A 247 11.48 -29.40 -1.13
C GLU A 247 11.99 -30.61 -0.35
N LEU A 248 11.58 -31.83 -0.73
CA LEU A 248 12.01 -33.05 -0.05
C LEU A 248 13.53 -33.26 -0.11
N ASP A 249 14.15 -32.98 -1.25
CA ASP A 249 15.59 -33.17 -1.43
C ASP A 249 16.38 -32.10 -0.68
N VAL A 250 15.87 -30.87 -0.62
CA VAL A 250 16.40 -29.83 0.29
C VAL A 250 16.34 -30.30 1.74
N LEU A 251 15.20 -30.85 2.19
CA LEU A 251 15.08 -31.33 3.58
C LEU A 251 15.98 -32.54 3.87
N ARG A 252 16.21 -33.41 2.89
CA ARG A 252 17.17 -34.52 2.99
C ARG A 252 18.61 -34.03 3.09
N SER A 253 18.94 -32.91 2.45
CA SER A 253 20.26 -32.28 2.54
C SER A 253 20.58 -31.69 3.91
N ALA A 254 19.57 -31.51 4.77
CA ALA A 254 19.67 -30.99 6.14
C ALA A 254 19.45 -32.08 7.21
N LYS A 255 19.63 -33.35 6.84
CA LYS A 255 19.27 -34.48 7.73
C LYS A 255 20.03 -34.41 9.06
N LYS A 256 21.34 -34.18 9.05
CA LYS A 256 22.14 -34.06 10.28
C LYS A 256 21.71 -32.86 11.09
N LEU A 257 21.41 -31.72 10.46
CA LEU A 257 20.90 -30.53 11.16
C LEU A 257 19.60 -30.81 11.93
N PHE A 258 18.66 -31.57 11.35
CA PHE A 258 17.44 -31.98 12.04
C PHE A 258 17.68 -33.03 13.13
N GLU A 259 18.52 -34.04 12.89
CA GLU A 259 18.88 -35.06 13.89
C GLU A 259 19.54 -34.43 15.12
N GLN A 260 20.38 -33.42 14.90
CA GLN A 260 21.04 -32.63 15.95
C GLN A 260 20.14 -31.56 16.58
N LYS A 261 18.88 -31.44 16.14
CA LYS A 261 17.91 -30.43 16.60
C LYS A 261 18.40 -28.99 16.47
N ARG A 262 19.20 -28.72 15.42
CA ARG A 262 19.74 -27.39 15.16
C ARG A 262 18.72 -26.46 14.51
N ILE A 263 17.71 -26.99 13.83
CA ILE A 263 16.65 -26.21 13.18
C ILE A 263 15.44 -26.12 14.11
N ARG A 264 15.03 -24.88 14.44
CA ARG A 264 13.93 -24.62 15.38
C ARG A 264 12.57 -24.48 14.70
N HIS A 265 12.52 -23.75 13.57
CA HIS A 265 11.31 -23.53 12.78
C HIS A 265 11.57 -23.86 11.31
N LEU A 266 10.58 -24.45 10.64
CA LEU A 266 10.62 -24.82 9.23
C LEU A 266 9.37 -24.26 8.52
N ILE A 267 9.58 -23.54 7.42
CA ILE A 267 8.55 -23.15 6.45
C ILE A 267 8.92 -23.82 5.14
N PHE A 268 7.97 -24.47 4.49
CA PHE A 268 8.20 -25.03 3.16
C PHE A 268 6.94 -24.94 2.32
N ARG A 269 7.13 -24.78 1.01
CA ARG A 269 6.03 -24.80 0.05
C ARG A 269 5.50 -26.21 -0.12
N TYR A 270 4.17 -26.34 -0.09
CA TYR A 270 3.50 -27.60 -0.33
C TYR A 270 2.57 -27.46 -1.54
N THR A 271 2.96 -28.07 -2.65
CA THR A 271 2.26 -27.97 -3.94
C THR A 271 1.90 -29.35 -4.48
N PRO A 272 0.92 -30.06 -3.88
CA PRO A 272 0.58 -31.44 -4.25
C PRO A 272 -0.02 -31.60 -5.66
N TRP A 273 -0.27 -30.50 -6.38
CA TRP A 273 -0.77 -30.48 -7.75
C TRP A 273 0.27 -30.07 -8.80
N TRP A 274 1.46 -29.61 -8.38
CA TRP A 274 2.58 -29.30 -9.27
C TRP A 274 3.32 -30.62 -9.62
N THR A 275 4.15 -30.65 -10.65
CA THR A 275 4.66 -31.89 -11.31
C THR A 275 5.25 -32.94 -10.37
N ASP A 276 5.21 -34.21 -10.82
CA ASP A 276 5.46 -35.46 -10.10
C ASP A 276 4.92 -35.50 -8.66
N ARG A 277 3.78 -36.18 -8.51
CA ARG A 277 3.09 -36.27 -7.21
C ARG A 277 3.88 -37.10 -6.19
N ALA A 278 4.79 -37.96 -6.64
CA ALA A 278 5.41 -38.94 -5.76
C ALA A 278 6.26 -38.31 -4.63
N PRO A 279 7.15 -37.33 -4.89
CA PRO A 279 7.88 -36.65 -3.81
C PRO A 279 6.98 -35.89 -2.85
N GLN A 280 5.98 -35.16 -3.36
CA GLN A 280 5.05 -34.35 -2.55
C GLN A 280 4.21 -35.22 -1.59
N ASN A 281 3.78 -36.42 -2.03
CA ASN A 281 3.07 -37.38 -1.16
C ASN A 281 3.91 -37.82 0.04
N THR A 282 5.24 -37.81 -0.09
CA THR A 282 6.15 -38.24 0.97
C THR A 282 6.64 -37.09 1.85
N LEU A 283 6.46 -35.83 1.43
CA LEU A 283 6.98 -34.66 2.13
C LEU A 283 6.38 -34.51 3.54
N ILE A 284 5.05 -34.50 3.66
CA ILE A 284 4.37 -34.39 4.96
C ILE A 284 4.70 -35.60 5.87
N PRO A 285 4.62 -36.87 5.41
CA PRO A 285 5.09 -38.01 6.18
C PRO A 285 6.54 -37.88 6.64
N TYR A 286 7.45 -37.41 5.78
CA TYR A 286 8.87 -37.22 6.10
C TYR A 286 9.06 -36.18 7.21
N VAL A 287 8.44 -34.99 7.07
CA VAL A 287 8.49 -33.92 8.09
C VAL A 287 7.95 -34.42 9.45
N LYS A 288 6.88 -35.21 9.44
CA LYS A 288 6.26 -35.70 10.67
C LYS A 288 7.02 -36.86 11.32
N LYS A 289 7.41 -37.87 10.53
CA LYS A 289 7.97 -39.13 11.05
C LYS A 289 9.48 -39.08 11.17
N GLU A 290 10.16 -38.59 10.14
CA GLU A 290 11.63 -38.57 10.08
C GLU A 290 12.17 -37.33 10.80
N LEU A 291 11.65 -36.14 10.46
CA LEU A 291 12.09 -34.90 11.11
C LEU A 291 11.45 -34.65 12.49
N LYS A 292 10.46 -35.48 12.86
CA LYS A 292 9.77 -35.46 14.16
C LYS A 292 9.20 -34.08 14.53
N ALA A 293 8.63 -33.39 13.55
CA ALA A 293 7.98 -32.10 13.77
C ALA A 293 6.90 -32.21 14.87
N LYS A 294 6.98 -31.33 15.87
CA LYS A 294 6.05 -31.33 17.02
C LYS A 294 4.67 -30.81 16.64
N PHE A 295 4.63 -29.74 15.85
CA PHE A 295 3.43 -29.08 15.39
C PHE A 295 3.57 -28.76 13.91
N ILE A 296 2.47 -28.87 13.17
CA ILE A 296 2.38 -28.53 11.75
C ILE A 296 1.21 -27.57 11.61
N TYR A 297 1.43 -26.47 10.89
CA TYR A 297 0.42 -25.47 10.59
C TYR A 297 0.35 -25.28 9.07
N THR A 298 -0.80 -24.83 8.58
CA THR A 298 -0.97 -24.41 7.19
C THR A 298 -1.16 -22.91 7.12
N LEU A 299 -0.43 -22.27 6.22
CA LEU A 299 -0.45 -20.84 6.01
C LEU A 299 -1.33 -20.53 4.81
N ASP A 300 -2.28 -19.61 4.96
CA ASP A 300 -3.12 -19.15 3.86
C ASP A 300 -2.31 -18.23 2.93
N GLN A 301 -2.32 -18.50 1.63
CA GLN A 301 -1.56 -17.69 0.66
C GLN A 301 -2.24 -16.36 0.31
N THR A 302 -3.52 -16.20 0.62
CA THR A 302 -4.32 -15.03 0.24
C THR A 302 -4.71 -14.15 1.41
N GLU A 303 -4.84 -14.73 2.60
CA GLU A 303 -5.26 -14.07 3.82
C GLU A 303 -4.16 -14.13 4.90
N ASN A 304 -4.25 -13.26 5.91
CA ASN A 304 -3.36 -13.29 7.08
C ASN A 304 -3.77 -14.39 8.09
N ILE A 305 -4.06 -15.61 7.62
CA ILE A 305 -4.61 -16.69 8.44
C ILE A 305 -3.63 -17.88 8.52
N ILE A 306 -3.44 -18.38 9.73
CA ILE A 306 -2.64 -19.57 10.03
C ILE A 306 -3.57 -20.61 10.67
N TYR A 307 -3.71 -21.78 10.04
CA TYR A 307 -4.54 -22.87 10.54
C TYR A 307 -3.69 -23.94 11.23
N GLY A 308 -4.15 -24.43 12.37
CA GLY A 308 -3.53 -25.56 13.07
C GLY A 308 -3.49 -25.37 14.61
N PRO A 309 -2.73 -26.22 15.32
CA PRO A 309 -1.89 -27.28 14.77
C PRO A 309 -2.72 -28.42 14.14
N LEU A 310 -2.27 -28.93 12.99
CA LEU A 310 -2.94 -30.01 12.28
C LEU A 310 -2.75 -31.35 13.00
N THR A 311 -3.83 -32.13 13.15
CA THR A 311 -3.70 -33.53 13.54
C THR A 311 -3.11 -34.36 12.40
N ALA A 312 -2.71 -35.61 12.70
CA ALA A 312 -2.29 -36.55 11.65
C ALA A 312 -3.36 -36.72 10.57
N ARG A 313 -4.62 -36.84 10.99
CA ARG A 313 -5.77 -37.01 10.10
C ARG A 313 -6.00 -35.75 9.25
N ASP A 314 -5.87 -34.57 9.84
CA ASP A 314 -6.06 -33.31 9.13
C ASP A 314 -5.05 -33.13 8.00
N ALA A 315 -3.78 -33.42 8.27
CA ALA A 315 -2.70 -33.30 7.27
C ALA A 315 -2.90 -34.24 6.07
N PHE A 316 -3.31 -35.50 6.30
CA PHE A 316 -3.67 -36.43 5.21
C PHE A 316 -4.95 -35.99 4.48
N SER A 317 -5.98 -35.54 5.21
CA SER A 317 -7.23 -35.08 4.59
C SER A 317 -7.09 -33.81 3.76
N LEU A 318 -6.14 -32.93 4.11
CA LEU A 318 -5.80 -31.74 3.35
C LEU A 318 -5.30 -32.16 1.95
N PHE A 319 -4.38 -33.12 1.91
CA PHE A 319 -3.88 -33.68 0.66
C PHE A 319 -5.00 -34.30 -0.21
N ASP A 320 -5.88 -35.11 0.38
CA ASP A 320 -6.97 -35.75 -0.34
C ASP A 320 -8.01 -34.74 -0.87
N ARG A 321 -8.33 -33.68 -0.12
CA ARG A 321 -9.29 -32.65 -0.55
C ARG A 321 -8.76 -31.83 -1.72
N TYR A 322 -7.52 -31.34 -1.64
CA TYR A 322 -6.94 -30.53 -2.72
C TYR A 322 -6.79 -31.33 -4.03
N THR A 323 -6.53 -32.64 -3.93
CA THR A 323 -6.46 -33.51 -5.11
C THR A 323 -7.84 -33.80 -5.72
N GLN A 324 -8.90 -33.93 -4.91
CA GLN A 324 -10.27 -34.16 -5.37
C GLN A 324 -10.92 -32.93 -6.03
N ASP A 325 -10.80 -31.74 -5.45
CA ASP A 325 -11.47 -30.52 -5.96
C ASP A 325 -11.02 -30.14 -7.38
N ARG A 326 -9.75 -30.38 -7.71
CA ARG A 326 -9.25 -30.15 -9.08
C ARG A 326 -9.68 -31.21 -10.09
N SER A 327 -9.91 -32.46 -9.67
CA SER A 327 -10.49 -33.48 -10.55
C SER A 327 -11.88 -33.09 -11.02
N ASN A 328 -12.66 -32.46 -10.14
CA ASN A 328 -13.96 -31.86 -10.44
C ASN A 328 -13.83 -30.62 -11.34
N MET A 329 -12.88 -29.71 -11.08
CA MET A 329 -12.63 -28.54 -11.94
C MET A 329 -12.15 -28.91 -13.35
N SER A 330 -11.34 -29.96 -13.50
CA SER A 330 -10.94 -30.48 -14.82
C SER A 330 -12.15 -31.00 -15.61
N ARG A 331 -13.06 -31.73 -14.96
CA ARG A 331 -14.34 -32.15 -15.54
C ARG A 331 -15.22 -30.97 -15.95
N ILE A 332 -15.32 -29.94 -15.09
CA ILE A 332 -16.10 -28.73 -15.38
C ILE A 332 -15.52 -27.99 -16.59
N ASN A 333 -14.20 -27.84 -16.69
CA ASN A 333 -13.55 -27.19 -17.83
C ASN A 333 -13.71 -27.98 -19.13
N GLN A 334 -13.70 -29.31 -19.10
CA GLN A 334 -14.06 -30.14 -20.26
C GLN A 334 -15.52 -29.92 -20.70
N ILE A 335 -16.46 -29.83 -19.75
CA ILE A 335 -17.87 -29.54 -20.04
C ILE A 335 -18.02 -28.13 -20.64
N LEU A 336 -17.37 -27.12 -20.07
CA LEU A 336 -17.39 -25.75 -20.56
C LEU A 336 -16.81 -25.62 -21.98
N ASN A 337 -15.76 -26.37 -22.30
CA ASN A 337 -15.20 -26.40 -23.65
C ASN A 337 -16.13 -27.07 -24.67
N ARG A 338 -16.85 -28.15 -24.28
CA ARG A 338 -17.91 -28.73 -25.12
C ARG A 338 -19.08 -27.76 -25.35
N LEU A 339 -19.46 -26.99 -24.32
CA LEU A 339 -20.52 -25.98 -24.44
C LEU A 339 -20.11 -24.79 -25.33
N LYS A 340 -18.83 -24.40 -25.33
CA LYS A 340 -18.29 -23.37 -26.24
C LYS A 340 -18.34 -23.83 -27.70
N GLN A 341 -18.03 -25.11 -27.97
CA GLN A 341 -18.16 -25.68 -29.32
C GLN A 341 -19.61 -25.72 -29.81
N LEU A 342 -20.58 -26.02 -28.93
CA LEU A 342 -22.01 -25.99 -29.26
C LEU A 342 -22.54 -24.56 -29.53
N LYS A 343 -22.06 -23.54 -28.78
CA LYS A 343 -22.40 -22.14 -29.04
C LYS A 343 -21.92 -21.64 -30.40
N PHE A 344 -20.76 -22.11 -30.87
CA PHE A 344 -20.25 -21.74 -32.19
C PHE A 344 -21.14 -22.29 -33.32
N TYR A 345 -21.69 -23.48 -33.14
CA TYR A 345 -22.63 -24.09 -34.09
C TYR A 345 -23.98 -23.35 -34.16
N TYR A 346 -24.45 -22.79 -33.04
CA TYR A 346 -25.72 -22.04 -32.97
C TYR A 346 -25.64 -20.63 -33.59
N ILE A 347 -24.44 -20.02 -33.59
CA ILE A 347 -24.21 -18.72 -34.23
C ILE A 347 -24.22 -18.85 -35.76
N LEU A 348 -23.76 -19.96 -36.32
CA LEU A 348 -23.78 -20.21 -37.77
C LEU A 348 -25.19 -20.42 -38.35
N THR A 349 -26.15 -20.91 -37.58
CA THR A 349 -27.54 -21.16 -38.05
C THR A 349 -28.46 -19.94 -37.89
N SER A 350 -28.16 -19.03 -36.95
CA SER A 350 -28.99 -17.84 -36.66
C SER A 350 -28.79 -16.68 -37.64
N VAL A 351 -27.67 -16.63 -38.36
CA VAL A 351 -27.41 -15.61 -39.41
C VAL A 351 -28.35 -15.77 -40.63
N ARG A 352 -28.90 -16.97 -40.88
CA ARG A 352 -29.85 -17.20 -41.99
C ARG A 352 -31.28 -16.74 -41.72
N TRP A 353 -31.68 -16.46 -40.47
CA TRP A 353 -33.05 -16.08 -40.12
C TRP A 353 -33.26 -14.59 -39.79
N GLY A 354 -32.18 -13.80 -39.70
CA GLY A 354 -32.24 -12.38 -39.34
C GLY A 354 -32.92 -11.47 -40.38
N ARG A 355 -33.02 -11.88 -41.65
CA ARG A 355 -33.62 -11.06 -42.72
C ARG A 355 -35.16 -11.06 -42.73
N LEU A 356 -35.81 -12.05 -42.11
CA LEU A 356 -37.28 -12.13 -42.08
C LEU A 356 -37.91 -11.24 -40.99
N ARG A 357 -37.17 -10.95 -39.91
CA ARG A 357 -37.64 -10.12 -38.79
C ARG A 357 -37.77 -8.63 -39.12
N TRP A 358 -36.91 -8.10 -39.99
CA TRP A 358 -36.96 -6.68 -40.37
C TRP A 358 -38.16 -6.33 -41.25
N TYR A 359 -38.65 -7.28 -42.06
CA TYR A 359 -39.83 -7.06 -42.90
C TYR A 359 -41.14 -6.93 -42.09
N ILE A 360 -41.26 -7.64 -40.97
CA ILE A 360 -42.47 -7.63 -40.13
C ILE A 360 -42.57 -6.34 -39.30
N VAL A 361 -41.43 -5.79 -38.87
CA VAL A 361 -41.39 -4.52 -38.10
C VAL A 361 -41.68 -3.31 -38.98
N LEU A 362 -41.24 -3.33 -40.25
CA LEU A 362 -41.53 -2.22 -41.18
C LEU A 362 -43.02 -2.14 -41.53
N LEU A 363 -43.67 -3.29 -41.75
CA LEU A 363 -45.10 -3.36 -42.12
C LEU A 363 -46.03 -2.96 -40.96
N THR A 364 -45.65 -3.24 -39.72
CA THR A 364 -46.44 -2.86 -38.53
C THR A 364 -46.32 -1.38 -38.19
N THR A 365 -45.15 -0.77 -38.42
CA THR A 365 -44.94 0.66 -38.16
C THR A 365 -45.69 1.55 -39.16
N PHE A 366 -45.80 1.11 -40.43
CA PHE A 366 -46.53 1.85 -41.47
C PHE A 366 -48.06 1.81 -41.29
N ALA A 367 -48.58 0.75 -40.65
CA ALA A 367 -50.00 0.61 -40.34
C ALA A 367 -50.44 1.49 -39.15
N ILE A 368 -49.54 1.73 -38.18
CA ILE A 368 -49.83 2.52 -36.97
C ILE A 368 -49.80 4.03 -37.26
N LEU A 369 -48.91 4.50 -38.14
CA LEU A 369 -48.77 5.93 -38.46
C LEU A 369 -49.91 6.47 -39.34
N ASN A 370 -50.64 5.62 -40.07
CA ASN A 370 -51.80 6.04 -40.86
C ASN A 370 -53.13 6.06 -40.07
N TYR A 371 -53.14 5.60 -38.82
CA TYR A 371 -54.37 5.48 -38.02
C TYR A 371 -54.56 6.57 -36.96
N ILE A 372 -53.64 7.52 -36.83
CA ILE A 372 -53.67 8.54 -35.77
C ILE A 372 -53.46 9.97 -36.31
N HIS A 373 -54.51 10.51 -36.95
CA HIS A 373 -55.00 11.90 -36.79
C HIS A 373 -56.33 12.02 -37.58
N PRO A 374 -57.34 12.82 -37.16
CA PRO A 374 -57.22 14.10 -36.47
C PRO A 374 -58.06 14.24 -35.19
N LEU A 375 -57.72 15.22 -34.34
CA LEU A 375 -58.66 16.11 -33.65
C LEU A 375 -57.88 17.21 -32.91
N ARG A 376 -58.04 18.46 -33.40
CA ARG A 376 -57.81 19.72 -32.66
C ARG A 376 -58.93 19.83 -31.59
N THR A 377 -58.82 20.52 -30.46
CA THR A 377 -58.62 21.98 -30.24
C THR A 377 -58.75 22.27 -28.72
N LEU A 378 -58.27 23.47 -28.31
CA LEU A 378 -58.54 24.24 -27.06
C LEU A 378 -57.79 23.82 -25.79
N SER A 379 -57.43 24.70 -24.87
CA SER A 379 -56.84 26.05 -24.86
C SER A 379 -56.66 26.41 -23.38
N SER A 380 -55.56 27.10 -23.05
CA SER A 380 -55.38 28.02 -21.92
C SER A 380 -55.69 27.57 -20.49
N GLY A 381 -54.71 27.69 -19.59
CA GLY A 381 -55.00 27.77 -18.15
C GLY A 381 -53.80 27.60 -17.23
N LYS A 382 -53.31 28.73 -16.70
CA LYS A 382 -52.27 28.88 -15.67
C LYS A 382 -52.47 27.95 -14.45
N ILE A 383 -51.36 27.44 -13.88
CA ILE A 383 -51.29 26.96 -12.48
C ILE A 383 -49.96 27.44 -11.86
N PRO A 384 -49.92 27.83 -10.56
CA PRO A 384 -49.09 28.93 -10.04
C PRO A 384 -47.85 28.54 -9.22
N ASN A 385 -47.01 29.57 -9.01
CA ASN A 385 -45.90 29.66 -8.05
C ASN A 385 -46.36 29.49 -6.59
N SER A 386 -46.19 28.29 -6.05
CA SER A 386 -45.95 28.04 -4.62
C SER A 386 -45.38 26.63 -4.53
N TRP A 387 -44.35 26.42 -3.71
CA TRP A 387 -43.45 25.24 -3.62
C TRP A 387 -42.03 25.47 -4.19
N GLN A 388 -41.43 26.61 -3.83
CA GLN A 388 -39.99 26.73 -3.68
C GLN A 388 -39.67 27.04 -2.22
N LYS A 389 -38.61 26.38 -1.72
CA LYS A 389 -37.98 26.48 -0.39
C LYS A 389 -38.55 25.57 0.72
N SER A 390 -38.17 24.28 0.66
CA SER A 390 -37.59 23.64 1.85
C SER A 390 -36.80 22.33 1.60
N HIS A 391 -36.89 21.66 0.43
CA HIS A 391 -36.21 20.36 0.25
C HIS A 391 -35.34 20.19 -1.01
N TYR A 392 -34.76 21.29 -1.52
CA TYR A 392 -33.89 21.24 -2.71
C TYR A 392 -32.38 21.35 -2.43
N SER A 393 -31.95 21.55 -1.18
CA SER A 393 -30.52 21.68 -0.82
C SER A 393 -29.88 20.40 -0.27
N GLN A 394 -30.66 19.35 0.01
CA GLN A 394 -30.12 18.07 0.52
C GLN A 394 -30.00 16.98 -0.55
N TYR A 395 -30.49 17.20 -1.78
CA TYR A 395 -30.47 16.20 -2.85
C TYR A 395 -29.44 16.48 -3.97
N ILE A 396 -28.87 17.68 -4.03
CA ILE A 396 -27.82 18.01 -5.01
C ILE A 396 -26.41 17.62 -4.52
N ASN A 397 -26.20 17.47 -3.21
CA ASN A 397 -24.91 16.98 -2.68
C ASN A 397 -24.77 15.45 -2.67
N SER A 398 -25.86 14.68 -2.84
CA SER A 398 -25.82 13.21 -2.96
C SER A 398 -25.70 12.72 -4.40
N LEU A 399 -25.94 13.57 -5.40
CA LEU A 399 -25.84 13.22 -6.83
C LEU A 399 -24.48 13.54 -7.49
N PHE A 400 -23.59 14.27 -6.80
CA PHE A 400 -22.20 14.47 -7.25
C PHE A 400 -21.20 13.40 -6.75
N LEU A 401 -21.67 12.41 -5.98
CA LEU A 401 -20.81 11.39 -5.36
C LEU A 401 -20.89 9.99 -6.01
N VAL A 402 -21.67 9.78 -7.08
CA VAL A 402 -21.86 8.43 -7.68
C VAL A 402 -21.36 8.31 -9.12
N ALA A 403 -20.66 9.31 -9.65
CA ALA A 403 -20.04 9.19 -10.98
C ALA A 403 -18.65 9.83 -11.01
N LYS A 404 -17.68 9.22 -10.31
CA LYS A 404 -16.32 9.18 -10.84
C LYS A 404 -16.17 7.88 -11.60
N PRO A 405 -15.97 7.89 -12.93
CA PRO A 405 -15.51 6.69 -13.60
C PRO A 405 -14.19 6.28 -12.95
N THR A 406 -14.07 5.01 -12.59
CA THR A 406 -12.78 4.38 -12.28
C THR A 406 -11.95 4.37 -13.57
N THR A 407 -11.39 5.53 -13.91
CA THR A 407 -10.20 5.57 -14.71
C THR A 407 -9.10 4.97 -13.84
N THR A 408 -8.58 3.83 -14.25
CA THR A 408 -7.22 3.42 -13.91
C THR A 408 -6.29 4.55 -14.39
N THR A 409 -6.15 5.58 -13.56
CA THR A 409 -5.10 6.56 -13.70
C THR A 409 -3.82 5.79 -13.48
N THR A 410 -3.10 5.52 -14.56
CA THR A 410 -1.67 5.30 -14.51
C THR A 410 -1.10 6.49 -13.75
N LYS A 411 -0.83 6.33 -12.45
CA LYS A 411 -0.14 7.36 -11.66
C LYS A 411 1.14 7.68 -12.42
N SER A 412 1.34 8.95 -12.75
CA SER A 412 2.56 9.37 -13.41
C SER A 412 3.74 9.00 -12.50
N PRO A 413 4.88 8.57 -13.05
CA PRO A 413 6.00 8.12 -12.23
C PRO A 413 6.46 9.23 -11.30
N ASP A 414 6.90 8.86 -10.09
CA ASP A 414 7.49 9.80 -9.14
C ASP A 414 8.70 10.49 -9.79
N ILE A 415 8.84 11.78 -9.51
CA ILE A 415 9.91 12.62 -10.05
C ILE A 415 10.86 13.06 -8.95
N VAL A 416 12.15 13.12 -9.29
CA VAL A 416 13.18 13.70 -8.42
C VAL A 416 13.26 15.20 -8.68
N VAL A 417 13.09 16.00 -7.64
CA VAL A 417 13.26 17.44 -7.68
C VAL A 417 14.46 17.83 -6.82
N ASP A 418 15.40 18.53 -7.45
CA ASP A 418 16.53 19.08 -6.72
C ASP A 418 16.18 20.42 -6.06
N MET A 419 16.37 20.51 -4.76
CA MET A 419 16.11 21.68 -3.92
C MET A 419 17.33 22.62 -3.86
N HIS A 420 17.84 23.03 -5.02
CA HIS A 420 19.08 23.83 -5.18
C HIS A 420 19.06 25.21 -4.50
N LYS A 421 17.88 25.76 -4.21
CA LYS A 421 17.74 27.08 -3.57
C LYS A 421 18.07 27.07 -2.08
N ARG A 422 18.02 25.90 -1.44
CA ARG A 422 18.46 25.71 -0.05
C ARG A 422 19.95 25.39 -0.04
N LYS A 423 20.68 25.86 0.97
CA LYS A 423 22.09 25.54 1.19
C LYS A 423 22.21 24.81 2.53
N PRO A 424 22.71 23.56 2.56
CA PRO A 424 23.16 22.75 1.42
C PRO A 424 21.97 22.25 0.56
N PRO A 425 22.20 21.96 -0.74
CA PRO A 425 21.16 21.41 -1.60
C PRO A 425 20.83 19.98 -1.20
N TYR A 426 19.62 19.56 -1.50
CA TYR A 426 19.13 18.20 -1.28
C TYR A 426 18.09 17.86 -2.35
N LYS A 427 17.71 16.60 -2.45
CA LYS A 427 16.72 16.09 -3.40
C LYS A 427 15.44 15.70 -2.67
N ILE A 428 14.31 15.86 -3.32
CA ILE A 428 13.04 15.30 -2.87
C ILE A 428 12.42 14.49 -4.00
N VAL A 429 11.80 13.38 -3.65
CA VAL A 429 10.99 12.56 -4.54
C VAL A 429 9.54 12.93 -4.29
N ILE A 430 8.84 13.28 -5.35
CA ILE A 430 7.45 13.73 -5.29
C ILE A 430 6.64 13.09 -6.41
N ARG A 431 5.32 13.04 -6.26
CA ARG A 431 4.46 12.79 -7.42
C ARG A 431 4.36 14.06 -8.27
N PRO A 432 4.17 13.97 -9.59
CA PRO A 432 4.04 15.15 -10.45
C PRO A 432 2.94 16.13 -9.98
N GLU A 433 1.83 15.61 -9.43
CA GLU A 433 0.74 16.37 -8.84
C GLU A 433 1.12 17.10 -7.54
N ASP A 434 2.16 16.66 -6.83
CA ASP A 434 2.61 17.27 -5.57
C ASP A 434 3.53 18.48 -5.80
N LYS A 435 4.01 18.70 -7.04
CA LYS A 435 4.93 19.78 -7.39
C LYS A 435 4.45 21.19 -6.97
N PRO A 436 3.14 21.54 -7.08
CA PRO A 436 2.63 22.83 -6.58
C PRO A 436 2.71 22.99 -5.06
N PHE A 437 2.82 21.89 -4.31
CA PHE A 437 2.83 21.89 -2.84
C PHE A 437 4.24 22.00 -2.26
N ILE A 438 5.28 22.09 -3.09
CA ILE A 438 6.63 22.46 -2.64
C ILE A 438 6.61 23.94 -2.24
N LYS A 439 6.34 24.19 -0.96
CA LYS A 439 6.36 25.53 -0.38
C LYS A 439 7.81 25.96 -0.15
N HIS A 440 8.13 27.18 -0.58
CA HIS A 440 9.37 27.86 -0.19
C HIS A 440 9.07 28.78 0.99
N GLU A 441 9.11 28.26 2.21
CA GLU A 441 8.88 29.03 3.43
C GLU A 441 10.11 29.88 3.76
N ARG A 442 10.09 31.13 3.30
CA ARG A 442 11.23 32.03 3.41
C ARG A 442 11.55 32.40 4.86
N ALA A 443 10.52 32.65 5.68
CA ALA A 443 10.70 32.93 7.10
C ALA A 443 11.35 31.75 7.84
N GLU A 444 10.95 30.51 7.54
CA GLU A 444 11.55 29.30 8.10
C GLU A 444 13.02 29.19 7.70
N ALA A 445 13.33 29.36 6.40
CA ALA A 445 14.72 29.32 5.92
C ALA A 445 15.63 30.34 6.64
N LEU A 446 15.14 31.58 6.79
CA LEU A 446 15.85 32.63 7.52
C LEU A 446 16.00 32.31 9.01
N LEU A 447 15.01 31.67 9.63
CA LEU A 447 15.09 31.23 11.01
C LEU A 447 16.19 30.18 11.18
N LEU A 448 16.22 29.16 10.32
CA LEU A 448 17.20 28.07 10.40
C LEU A 448 18.64 28.57 10.25
N GLU A 449 18.86 29.57 9.40
CA GLU A 449 20.14 30.28 9.27
C GLU A 449 20.51 31.02 10.56
N ARG A 450 19.56 31.76 11.16
CA ARG A 450 19.79 32.55 12.38
C ARG A 450 20.09 31.70 13.61
N ILE A 451 19.46 30.54 13.73
CA ILE A 451 19.76 29.57 14.80
C ILE A 451 21.00 28.73 14.46
N ARG A 452 21.65 28.97 13.31
CA ARG A 452 22.88 28.30 12.87
C ARG A 452 22.73 26.78 12.83
N LEU A 453 21.62 26.30 12.26
CA LEU A 453 21.33 24.86 12.19
C LEU A 453 22.47 24.11 11.51
N GLN A 454 22.92 24.60 10.35
CA GLN A 454 23.95 23.94 9.55
C GLN A 454 25.29 23.88 10.29
N GLU A 455 25.73 24.98 10.90
CA GLU A 455 26.98 25.01 11.66
C GLU A 455 26.90 24.09 12.87
N THR A 456 25.79 24.12 13.59
CA THR A 456 25.56 23.27 14.77
C THR A 456 25.66 21.79 14.40
N CYS A 457 24.97 21.37 13.35
CA CYS A 457 24.97 19.97 12.93
C CYS A 457 26.27 19.52 12.26
N ARG A 458 27.03 20.44 11.67
CA ARG A 458 28.37 20.15 11.14
C ARG A 458 29.38 19.95 12.26
N GLN A 459 29.28 20.73 13.33
CA GLN A 459 30.13 20.61 14.51
C GLN A 459 29.79 19.38 15.34
N ASP A 460 28.50 19.10 15.51
CA ASP A 460 27.98 17.94 16.22
C ASP A 460 26.94 17.21 15.36
N PRO A 461 27.35 16.19 14.58
CA PRO A 461 26.44 15.39 13.77
C PRO A 461 25.39 14.62 14.59
N SER A 462 25.56 14.48 15.91
CA SER A 462 24.58 13.86 16.80
C SER A 462 23.43 14.80 17.18
N THR A 463 23.48 16.06 16.74
CA THR A 463 22.41 17.05 16.92
C THR A 463 21.10 16.51 16.38
N ILE A 464 20.11 16.35 17.26
CA ILE A 464 18.80 15.78 16.92
C ILE A 464 17.84 16.86 16.42
N VAL A 465 17.25 16.60 15.25
CA VAL A 465 16.10 17.34 14.71
C VAL A 465 14.90 16.40 14.64
N VAL A 466 13.75 16.86 15.11
CA VAL A 466 12.49 16.09 15.06
C VAL A 466 11.50 16.83 14.16
N ASP A 467 10.88 16.12 13.22
CA ASP A 467 9.91 16.64 12.25
C ASP A 467 8.63 15.81 12.31
N VAL A 468 7.57 16.36 12.90
CA VAL A 468 6.29 15.68 13.10
C VAL A 468 5.26 16.22 12.11
N GLY A 469 4.68 15.33 11.30
CA GLY A 469 3.92 15.72 10.12
C GLY A 469 4.87 16.10 8.98
N ALA A 470 5.80 15.19 8.67
CA ALA A 470 6.90 15.45 7.77
C ALA A 470 6.45 15.71 6.31
N GLY A 471 5.29 15.21 5.89
CA GLY A 471 4.74 15.38 4.55
C GLY A 471 5.71 14.89 3.47
N LEU A 472 6.13 15.78 2.57
CA LEU A 472 7.15 15.47 1.55
C LEU A 472 8.59 15.40 2.11
N GLY A 473 8.79 15.62 3.41
CA GLY A 473 10.09 15.62 4.08
C GLY A 473 10.92 16.87 3.84
N THR A 474 10.34 17.96 3.32
CA THR A 474 11.07 19.16 2.91
C THR A 474 11.93 19.75 4.03
N PHE A 475 11.40 19.84 5.24
CA PHE A 475 12.12 20.36 6.41
C PHE A 475 13.18 19.38 6.91
N GLY A 476 12.78 18.15 7.26
CA GLY A 476 13.71 17.20 7.84
C GLY A 476 14.83 16.78 6.87
N LEU A 477 14.58 16.68 5.55
CA LEU A 477 15.63 16.32 4.58
C LEU A 477 16.64 17.47 4.43
N TYR A 478 16.18 18.72 4.55
CA TYR A 478 17.07 19.87 4.62
C TYR A 478 17.95 19.82 5.88
N ALA A 479 17.36 19.50 7.05
CA ALA A 479 18.12 19.31 8.29
C ALA A 479 19.14 18.15 8.18
N ALA A 480 18.78 17.05 7.51
CA ALA A 480 19.68 15.93 7.27
C ALA A 480 20.87 16.34 6.38
N ALA A 481 20.60 17.11 5.33
CA ALA A 481 21.62 17.68 4.44
C ALA A 481 22.53 18.67 5.18
N CYS A 482 22.00 19.41 6.15
CA CYS A 482 22.77 20.29 7.03
C CYS A 482 23.77 19.54 7.93
N GLY A 483 23.57 18.23 8.16
CA GLY A 483 24.46 17.43 9.01
C GLY A 483 23.76 16.69 10.14
N CYS A 484 22.49 17.00 10.43
CA CYS A 484 21.83 16.62 11.67
C CYS A 484 21.31 15.18 11.63
N THR A 485 21.24 14.48 12.77
CA THR A 485 20.42 13.28 12.90
C THR A 485 18.95 13.67 12.98
N VAL A 486 18.12 13.17 12.06
CA VAL A 486 16.72 13.59 11.91
C VAL A 486 15.75 12.45 12.20
N TYR A 487 14.68 12.74 12.94
CA TYR A 487 13.57 11.84 13.22
C TYR A 487 12.30 12.42 12.62
N MET A 488 11.79 11.80 11.57
CA MET A 488 10.58 12.20 10.86
C MET A 488 9.42 11.27 11.22
N PHE A 489 8.26 11.85 11.51
CA PHE A 489 7.03 11.12 11.77
C PHE A 489 5.96 11.55 10.78
N ASP A 490 5.34 10.59 10.11
CA ASP A 490 4.17 10.85 9.28
C ASP A 490 3.15 9.71 9.38
N ALA A 491 1.88 10.11 9.39
CA ALA A 491 0.74 9.21 9.49
C ALA A 491 0.41 8.54 8.15
N GLN A 492 0.73 9.19 7.03
CA GLN A 492 0.36 8.75 5.70
C GLN A 492 1.45 7.85 5.13
N SER A 493 1.13 6.58 4.89
CA SER A 493 2.09 5.63 4.32
C SER A 493 2.68 6.10 2.98
N ASP A 494 1.92 6.82 2.16
CA ASP A 494 2.41 7.36 0.88
C ASP A 494 3.46 8.46 1.08
N MET A 495 3.30 9.34 2.07
CA MET A 495 4.30 10.35 2.43
C MET A 495 5.58 9.69 2.94
N VAL A 496 5.44 8.69 3.81
CA VAL A 496 6.58 7.90 4.33
C VAL A 496 7.39 7.26 3.20
N LYS A 497 6.72 6.77 2.13
CA LYS A 497 7.40 6.24 0.94
C LYS A 497 8.20 7.31 0.21
N LEU A 498 7.58 8.46 -0.09
CA LEU A 498 8.25 9.58 -0.77
C LEU A 498 9.45 10.10 0.02
N ILE A 499 9.34 10.21 1.35
CA ILE A 499 10.45 10.57 2.23
C ILE A 499 11.58 9.55 2.12
N ARG A 500 11.28 8.24 2.21
CA ARG A 500 12.30 7.18 2.08
C ARG A 500 12.99 7.21 0.71
N SER A 501 12.23 7.33 -0.37
CA SER A 501 12.78 7.51 -1.72
C SER A 501 13.68 8.75 -1.81
N SER A 502 13.30 9.85 -1.16
CA SER A 502 14.13 11.06 -1.06
C SER A 502 15.45 10.83 -0.32
N ILE A 503 15.43 10.08 0.79
CA ILE A 503 16.65 9.73 1.56
C ILE A 503 17.65 9.00 0.66
N ILE A 504 17.18 8.04 -0.15
CA ILE A 504 18.01 7.27 -1.09
C ILE A 504 18.64 8.20 -2.14
N GLN A 505 17.86 9.12 -2.72
CA GLN A 505 18.36 10.07 -3.72
C GLN A 505 19.46 11.00 -3.18
N ASN A 506 19.43 11.29 -1.89
CA ASN A 506 20.44 12.12 -1.22
C ASN A 506 21.66 11.36 -0.73
N LYS A 507 21.63 10.01 -0.72
CA LYS A 507 22.72 9.16 -0.22
C LYS A 507 23.15 9.53 1.20
N PHE A 508 22.19 9.83 2.08
CA PHE A 508 22.49 10.09 3.49
C PHE A 508 23.03 8.82 4.18
N PRO A 509 23.91 8.95 5.20
CA PRO A 509 24.33 7.80 6.02
C PRO A 509 23.14 7.08 6.66
N ALA A 510 23.22 5.76 6.84
CA ALA A 510 22.12 4.92 7.31
C ALA A 510 21.51 5.35 8.67
N ASN A 511 22.29 6.01 9.53
CA ASN A 511 21.85 6.53 10.83
C ASN A 511 21.55 8.04 10.82
N ARG A 512 21.44 8.65 9.64
CA ARG A 512 21.22 10.10 9.50
C ARG A 512 19.76 10.48 9.60
N VAL A 513 18.86 9.67 9.02
CA VAL A 513 17.43 9.97 8.96
C VAL A 513 16.64 8.73 9.39
N HIS A 514 15.80 8.90 10.39
CA HIS A 514 14.91 7.88 10.94
C HIS A 514 13.47 8.27 10.61
N VAL A 515 12.74 7.39 9.93
CA VAL A 515 11.36 7.67 9.47
C VAL A 515 10.38 6.70 10.13
N TYR A 516 9.37 7.25 10.79
CA TYR A 516 8.36 6.52 11.54
C TYR A 516 7.00 6.66 10.86
N HIS A 517 6.39 5.51 10.52
CA HIS A 517 5.00 5.45 10.07
C HIS A 517 4.09 5.35 11.29
N ASN A 518 3.98 6.47 12.00
CA ASN A 518 3.23 6.56 13.24
C ASN A 518 2.54 7.92 13.33
N VAL A 519 1.37 7.93 13.95
CA VAL A 519 0.73 9.18 14.33
C VAL A 519 1.27 9.62 15.68
N VAL A 520 1.87 10.80 15.73
CA VAL A 520 2.30 11.36 17.02
C VAL A 520 1.09 11.94 17.74
N ASN A 521 0.76 11.38 18.90
CA ASN A 521 -0.45 11.74 19.65
C ASN A 521 -0.23 11.54 21.15
N ASN A 522 -1.09 12.11 22.00
CA ASN A 522 -1.02 11.94 23.45
C ASN A 522 -1.68 10.65 23.97
N LEU A 523 -2.34 9.88 23.09
CA LEU A 523 -2.81 8.52 23.36
C LEU A 523 -1.64 7.58 23.69
N ALA A 524 -1.92 6.44 24.33
CA ALA A 524 -0.91 5.44 24.63
C ALA A 524 -0.26 4.93 23.33
N SER A 525 1.07 4.83 23.31
CA SER A 525 1.81 4.31 22.14
C SER A 525 1.32 2.93 21.72
N HIS A 526 1.36 2.66 20.41
CA HIS A 526 0.84 1.46 19.76
C HIS A 526 -0.70 1.30 19.78
N THR A 527 -1.45 2.35 20.15
CA THR A 527 -2.91 2.36 19.94
C THR A 527 -3.20 2.53 18.45
N ASN A 528 -4.04 1.64 17.89
CA ASN A 528 -4.53 1.76 16.52
C ASN A 528 -5.55 2.91 16.43
N VAL A 529 -5.33 3.80 15.49
CA VAL A 529 -6.16 4.98 15.25
C VAL A 529 -6.44 5.14 13.77
N SER A 530 -7.64 5.65 13.49
CA SER A 530 -8.21 5.84 12.17
C SER A 530 -8.17 7.32 11.78
N TYR A 531 -7.49 7.67 10.69
CA TYR A 531 -7.44 9.05 10.15
C TYR A 531 -7.97 9.13 8.72
N PRO A 532 -8.65 10.22 8.33
CA PRO A 532 -9.10 10.41 6.96
C PRO A 532 -7.89 10.50 5.99
N PRO A 533 -7.98 9.94 4.78
CA PRO A 533 -6.93 10.07 3.78
C PRO A 533 -6.92 11.48 3.19
N GLY A 534 -5.74 12.11 3.14
CA GLY A 534 -5.48 13.31 2.33
C GLY A 534 -5.44 14.64 3.05
N ASP A 535 -5.86 14.74 4.32
CA ASP A 535 -5.72 15.93 5.15
C ASP A 535 -5.49 15.50 6.60
N GLY A 536 -4.49 16.06 7.29
CA GLY A 536 -4.17 15.75 8.70
C GLY A 536 -5.25 16.12 9.74
N SER A 537 -6.45 16.45 9.28
CA SER A 537 -7.63 16.73 10.10
C SER A 537 -8.12 15.49 10.85
N SER A 538 -8.49 15.65 12.13
CA SER A 538 -8.93 14.57 13.02
C SER A 538 -10.40 14.12 12.84
N ILE A 539 -10.99 14.26 11.65
CA ILE A 539 -12.40 13.91 11.42
C ILE A 539 -12.51 12.48 10.89
N VAL A 540 -13.08 11.58 11.69
CA VAL A 540 -13.42 10.22 11.27
C VAL A 540 -14.44 10.28 10.13
N VAL A 541 -14.03 9.86 8.93
CA VAL A 541 -14.91 9.65 7.76
C VAL A 541 -14.58 8.28 7.18
N ASP A 542 -15.56 7.63 6.55
CA ASP A 542 -15.39 6.38 5.81
C ASP A 542 -14.14 6.42 4.90
N ASN A 543 -13.31 5.37 4.94
CA ASN A 543 -11.95 5.23 4.39
C ASN A 543 -10.77 5.61 5.31
N SER A 544 -10.91 5.49 6.63
CA SER A 544 -9.82 5.78 7.55
C SER A 544 -8.58 4.88 7.38
N ILE A 545 -7.37 5.46 7.44
CA ILE A 545 -6.10 4.72 7.51
C ILE A 545 -5.90 4.28 8.96
N ASN A 546 -5.74 2.96 9.17
CA ASN A 546 -5.30 2.40 10.45
C ASN A 546 -3.79 2.58 10.59
N VAL A 547 -3.36 3.35 11.58
CA VAL A 547 -1.95 3.61 11.88
C VAL A 547 -1.76 3.61 13.39
N GLN A 548 -0.58 3.20 13.85
CA GLN A 548 -0.27 3.18 15.28
C GLN A 548 0.13 4.56 15.78
N THR A 549 -0.37 4.93 16.95
CA THR A 549 0.10 6.10 17.68
C THR A 549 1.49 5.89 18.27
N ILE A 550 2.22 6.97 18.46
CA ILE A 550 3.44 7.02 19.29
C ILE A 550 3.47 8.33 20.07
N ARG A 551 3.87 8.27 21.35
CA ARG A 551 4.17 9.47 22.13
C ARG A 551 5.64 9.83 21.97
N LEU A 552 5.97 11.11 21.81
CA LEU A 552 7.37 11.54 21.74
C LEU A 552 8.16 11.23 23.03
N ASP A 553 7.47 11.23 24.18
CA ASP A 553 8.05 10.79 25.46
C ASP A 553 8.42 9.30 25.49
N ASP A 554 7.80 8.47 24.65
CA ASP A 554 8.02 7.02 24.60
C ASP A 554 9.12 6.64 23.58
N VAL A 555 9.57 7.59 22.76
CA VAL A 555 10.67 7.39 21.80
C VAL A 555 12.01 7.33 22.53
N ARG A 556 12.83 6.35 22.16
CA ARG A 556 14.21 6.22 22.68
C ARG A 556 15.16 7.13 21.89
N TRP A 557 15.40 8.32 22.42
CA TRP A 557 16.33 9.28 21.84
C TRP A 557 17.80 8.93 22.18
N PRO A 558 18.74 8.92 21.20
CA PRO A 558 20.14 8.61 21.46
C PRO A 558 20.85 9.72 22.25
N SER A 559 20.40 10.97 22.09
CA SER A 559 20.85 12.12 22.89
C SER A 559 19.74 12.60 23.81
N GLN A 560 20.12 13.17 24.95
CA GLN A 560 19.18 13.79 25.88
C GLN A 560 18.66 15.16 25.41
N SER A 561 19.12 15.75 24.30
CA SER A 561 18.59 17.05 23.83
C SER A 561 18.14 17.00 22.37
N ILE A 562 16.94 17.53 22.12
CA ILE A 562 16.38 17.82 20.80
C ILE A 562 16.69 19.28 20.49
N PHE A 563 17.42 19.53 19.42
CA PHE A 563 17.77 20.89 19.01
C PHE A 563 16.55 21.63 18.50
N ILE A 564 15.81 21.04 17.56
CA ILE A 564 14.55 21.60 17.08
C ILE A 564 13.49 20.50 16.93
N LEU A 565 12.29 20.79 17.41
CA LEU A 565 11.07 20.01 17.20
C LEU A 565 10.16 20.82 16.27
N LYS A 566 9.95 20.36 15.04
CA LYS A 566 8.93 20.86 14.12
C LYS A 566 7.65 20.05 14.28
N ILE A 567 6.50 20.73 14.28
CA ILE A 567 5.17 20.14 14.33
C ILE A 567 4.30 20.80 13.27
N ASP A 568 3.83 20.02 12.31
CA ASP A 568 2.95 20.45 11.23
C ASP A 568 1.96 19.34 10.91
N THR A 569 0.96 19.21 11.77
CA THR A 569 0.05 18.05 11.78
C THR A 569 -1.38 18.40 11.41
N GLU A 570 -1.54 19.52 10.70
CA GLU A 570 -2.80 20.04 10.17
C GLU A 570 -3.96 19.94 11.19
N GLY A 571 -3.72 20.31 12.45
CA GLY A 571 -4.76 20.40 13.49
C GLY A 571 -4.48 19.59 14.78
N SER A 572 -3.49 18.69 14.77
CA SER A 572 -3.16 17.82 15.92
C SER A 572 -2.05 18.36 16.83
N GLU A 573 -1.64 19.62 16.67
CA GLU A 573 -0.41 20.19 17.25
C GLU A 573 -0.39 20.07 18.78
N ILE A 574 -1.52 20.33 19.43
CA ILE A 574 -1.64 20.22 20.89
C ILE A 574 -1.46 18.79 21.38
N GLN A 575 -1.95 17.80 20.63
CA GLN A 575 -1.78 16.40 21.03
C GLN A 575 -0.33 15.97 20.88
N VAL A 576 0.36 16.44 19.83
CA VAL A 576 1.80 16.24 19.68
C VAL A 576 2.56 16.86 20.85
N LEU A 577 2.26 18.11 21.23
CA LEU A 577 2.91 18.77 22.37
C LEU A 577 2.66 18.03 23.68
N ARG A 578 1.43 17.56 23.93
CA ARG A 578 1.09 16.74 25.10
C ARG A 578 1.80 15.40 25.11
N SER A 579 2.14 14.85 23.95
CA SER A 579 2.91 13.62 23.83
C SER A 579 4.39 13.79 24.22
N ALA A 580 4.90 15.03 24.22
CA ALA A 580 6.27 15.43 24.55
C ALA A 580 6.39 16.08 25.95
N LYS A 581 5.42 15.87 26.83
CA LYS A 581 5.35 16.54 28.14
C LYS A 581 6.62 16.35 28.96
N GLN A 582 7.16 15.14 29.00
CA GLN A 582 8.39 14.85 29.75
C GLN A 582 9.61 15.49 29.10
N LEU A 583 9.69 15.49 27.76
CA LEU A 583 10.77 16.16 27.03
C LEU A 583 10.86 17.66 27.37
N PHE A 584 9.73 18.34 27.44
CA PHE A 584 9.69 19.76 27.84
C PHE A 584 9.96 19.95 29.33
N ALA A 585 9.38 19.11 30.21
CA ALA A 585 9.63 19.19 31.66
C ALA A 585 11.12 18.99 32.01
N GLN A 586 11.80 18.13 31.25
CA GLN A 586 13.24 17.86 31.37
C GLN A 586 14.11 18.88 30.61
N LYS A 587 13.52 19.93 30.01
CA LYS A 587 14.20 20.96 29.20
C LYS A 587 15.05 20.38 28.07
N ARG A 588 14.58 19.29 27.46
CA ARG A 588 15.31 18.57 26.40
C ARG A 588 15.13 19.22 25.03
N VAL A 589 14.00 19.88 24.79
CA VAL A 589 13.72 20.62 23.55
C VAL A 589 14.26 22.04 23.65
N ARG A 590 15.11 22.46 22.71
CA ARG A 590 15.67 23.84 22.69
C ARG A 590 14.82 24.79 21.86
N HIS A 591 14.40 24.32 20.68
CA HIS A 591 13.60 25.07 19.73
C HIS A 591 12.33 24.29 19.37
N LEU A 592 11.21 24.99 19.28
CA LEU A 592 9.95 24.47 18.75
C LEU A 592 9.55 25.32 17.56
N LEU A 593 9.21 24.68 16.45
CA LEU A 593 8.54 25.28 15.31
C LEU A 593 7.19 24.56 15.15
N CYS A 594 6.09 25.28 15.15
CA CYS A 594 4.76 24.69 15.20
C CYS A 594 3.80 25.43 14.28
N SER A 595 3.15 24.71 13.36
CA SER A 595 2.12 25.27 12.50
C SER A 595 0.95 25.83 13.33
N TYR A 596 0.44 26.99 12.95
CA TYR A 596 -0.65 27.68 13.66
C TYR A 596 -1.69 28.17 12.67
N SER A 597 -2.74 27.35 12.51
CA SER A 597 -3.81 27.59 11.55
C SER A 597 -5.19 27.59 12.22
N VAL A 598 -5.96 28.65 12.00
CA VAL A 598 -7.35 28.79 12.48
C VAL A 598 -8.35 27.90 11.72
N TRP A 599 -7.92 27.28 10.62
CA TRP A 599 -8.76 26.44 9.76
C TRP A 599 -8.88 24.99 10.22
N LEU A 600 -7.80 24.47 10.80
CA LEU A 600 -7.56 23.03 10.88
C LEU A 600 -7.67 22.50 12.30
N THR A 601 -7.43 23.37 13.28
CA THR A 601 -7.56 23.05 14.69
C THR A 601 -8.92 23.52 15.21
N GLU A 602 -9.55 22.74 16.08
CA GLU A 602 -10.71 23.21 16.83
C GLU A 602 -10.40 24.57 17.50
N LYS A 603 -11.24 25.58 17.25
CA LYS A 603 -11.02 26.98 17.70
C LYS A 603 -10.65 27.08 19.19
N LYS A 604 -11.30 26.28 20.04
CA LYS A 604 -11.02 26.23 21.49
C LYS A 604 -9.62 25.67 21.78
N LEU A 605 -9.22 24.61 21.08
CA LEU A 605 -7.90 24.01 21.20
C LEU A 605 -6.85 25.02 20.74
N LEU A 606 -6.99 25.62 19.56
CA LEU A 606 -6.03 26.59 19.03
C LEU A 606 -5.82 27.78 19.97
N LYS A 607 -6.90 28.32 20.55
CA LYS A 607 -6.81 29.41 21.54
C LYS A 607 -5.98 29.04 22.77
N SER A 608 -5.92 27.76 23.12
CA SER A 608 -5.14 27.24 24.25
C SER A 608 -3.67 26.92 23.91
N LEU A 609 -3.30 26.84 22.63
CA LEU A 609 -1.94 26.46 22.19
C LEU A 609 -0.87 27.44 22.70
N LEU A 610 -1.05 28.74 22.43
CA LEU A 610 -0.07 29.77 22.85
C LEU A 610 0.03 29.93 24.37
N PRO A 611 -1.08 29.97 25.15
CA PRO A 611 -1.02 29.90 26.61
C PRO A 611 -0.24 28.68 27.13
N HIS A 612 -0.45 27.49 26.55
CA HIS A 612 0.25 26.27 26.94
C HIS A 612 1.77 26.36 26.68
N VAL A 613 2.17 26.93 25.54
CA VAL A 613 3.58 27.15 25.19
C VAL A 613 4.25 28.20 26.08
N ILE A 614 3.58 29.32 26.36
CA ILE A 614 4.17 30.50 27.04
C ILE A 614 4.08 30.43 28.56
N LYS A 615 2.92 30.06 29.11
CA LYS A 615 2.58 30.30 30.52
C LYS A 615 2.47 29.03 31.35
N ASP A 616 1.74 28.04 30.86
CA ASP A 616 1.27 26.96 31.73
C ASP A 616 2.33 25.87 31.91
N ASP A 617 2.57 25.09 30.86
CA ASP A 617 3.27 23.81 30.98
C ASP A 617 4.67 23.81 30.36
N LEU A 618 4.89 24.51 29.24
CA LEU A 618 6.16 24.43 28.51
C LEU A 618 7.14 25.56 28.86
N LYS A 619 6.62 26.74 29.24
CA LYS A 619 7.39 27.91 29.71
C LYS A 619 8.48 28.36 28.75
N ALA A 620 8.12 28.55 27.48
CA ALA A 620 9.02 29.13 26.48
C ALA A 620 9.52 30.52 26.93
N LYS A 621 10.81 30.79 26.71
CA LYS A 621 11.43 32.09 27.03
C LYS A 621 11.02 33.16 26.05
N PHE A 622 11.04 32.83 24.76
CA PHE A 622 10.67 33.72 23.68
C PHE A 622 9.77 32.97 22.70
N VAL A 623 8.70 33.61 22.25
CA VAL A 623 7.78 33.06 21.25
C VAL A 623 7.60 34.07 20.13
N PHE A 624 7.87 33.67 18.90
CA PHE A 624 7.77 34.46 17.70
C PHE A 624 6.74 33.86 16.76
N THR A 625 6.20 34.69 15.87
CA THR A 625 5.32 34.28 14.78
C THR A 625 6.02 34.52 13.45
N LEU A 626 5.98 33.52 12.58
CA LEU A 626 6.55 33.53 11.24
C LEU A 626 5.40 33.50 10.23
N TYR A 627 5.51 34.32 9.19
CA TYR A 627 4.53 34.35 8.12
C TYR A 627 5.07 33.58 6.91
N PRO A 628 4.34 32.58 6.40
CA PRO A 628 4.87 31.67 5.38
C PRO A 628 5.14 32.36 4.03
N THR A 629 4.43 33.46 3.73
CA THR A 629 4.49 34.13 2.42
C THR A 629 5.58 35.21 2.31
N ASN A 630 6.28 35.54 3.39
CA ASN A 630 7.29 36.60 3.38
C ASN A 630 8.35 36.39 4.47
N ASP A 631 9.30 37.30 4.54
CA ASP A 631 10.47 37.20 5.43
C ASP A 631 10.20 37.82 6.82
N ASN A 632 8.93 38.13 7.14
CA ASN A 632 8.59 38.79 8.39
C ASN A 632 8.49 37.79 9.54
N VAL A 633 9.29 38.06 10.55
CA VAL A 633 9.21 37.43 11.87
C VAL A 633 8.72 38.50 12.86
N PHE A 634 7.71 38.20 13.67
CA PHE A 634 7.23 39.11 14.72
C PHE A 634 7.38 38.51 16.10
N GLY A 635 7.65 39.37 17.09
CA GLY A 635 7.72 38.98 18.49
C GLY A 635 8.84 39.66 19.28
N PRO A 636 9.23 39.11 20.44
CA PRO A 636 8.53 38.01 21.10
C PRO A 636 7.13 38.45 21.56
N LEU A 637 6.16 37.54 21.44
CA LEU A 637 4.78 37.69 21.90
C LEU A 637 4.75 37.66 23.42
N ARG A 638 4.03 38.61 24.02
CA ARG A 638 3.81 38.69 25.48
C ARG A 638 2.46 38.09 25.84
N PRO A 639 2.28 37.58 27.08
CA PRO A 639 0.99 37.04 27.54
C PRO A 639 -0.22 37.96 27.31
N LYS A 640 -0.04 39.28 27.48
CA LYS A 640 -1.09 40.29 27.25
C LYS A 640 -1.46 40.50 25.78
N GLU A 641 -0.66 39.99 24.85
CA GLU A 641 -0.87 40.13 23.40
C GLU A 641 -1.58 38.91 22.78
N LEU A 642 -1.72 37.80 23.53
CA LEU A 642 -2.20 36.52 23.00
C LEU A 642 -3.67 36.56 22.56
N GLU A 643 -4.54 37.19 23.34
CA GLU A 643 -5.97 37.31 23.00
C GLU A 643 -6.15 38.09 21.69
N ASN A 644 -5.53 39.26 21.61
CA ASN A 644 -5.56 40.10 20.40
C ASN A 644 -4.84 39.44 19.20
N TYR A 645 -3.81 38.64 19.44
CA TYR A 645 -3.18 37.83 18.39
C TYR A 645 -4.18 36.82 17.83
N TYR A 646 -4.78 36.00 18.70
CA TYR A 646 -5.78 35.00 18.32
C TYR A 646 -6.95 35.63 17.55
N ASP A 647 -7.51 36.73 18.04
CA ASP A 647 -8.63 37.42 17.40
C ASP A 647 -8.27 37.94 16.00
N GLN A 648 -7.04 38.43 15.80
CA GLN A 648 -6.58 38.86 14.49
C GLN A 648 -6.35 37.69 13.53
N GLN A 649 -5.74 36.61 14.00
CA GLN A 649 -5.56 35.39 13.19
C GLN A 649 -6.92 34.85 12.73
N LEU A 650 -7.92 34.85 13.62
CA LEU A 650 -9.28 34.43 13.32
C LEU A 650 -10.00 35.41 12.37
N LYS A 651 -9.91 36.71 12.63
CA LYS A 651 -10.60 37.75 11.83
C LYS A 651 -10.07 37.84 10.41
N TRP A 652 -8.75 37.79 10.26
CA TRP A 652 -8.07 37.97 8.97
C TRP A 652 -7.66 36.66 8.34
N ASN A 653 -7.96 35.55 9.00
CA ASN A 653 -7.75 34.22 8.48
C ASN A 653 -6.30 33.97 8.06
N ILE A 654 -5.39 34.32 8.96
CA ILE A 654 -3.96 34.29 8.73
C ILE A 654 -3.43 32.89 9.07
N LEU A 655 -2.60 32.35 8.17
CA LEU A 655 -1.76 31.19 8.44
C LEU A 655 -0.41 31.70 8.97
N SER A 656 0.06 31.16 10.08
CA SER A 656 1.34 31.50 10.67
C SER A 656 2.01 30.26 11.25
N GLU A 657 3.31 30.33 11.48
CA GLU A 657 4.04 29.36 12.30
C GLU A 657 4.47 30.03 13.59
N ILE A 658 4.45 29.26 14.68
CA ILE A 658 4.94 29.68 15.98
C ILE A 658 6.32 29.09 16.19
N TYR A 659 7.29 29.97 16.45
CA TYR A 659 8.64 29.58 16.84
C TYR A 659 8.88 29.92 18.31
N ALA A 660 9.23 28.93 19.12
CA ALA A 660 9.48 29.11 20.54
C ALA A 660 10.89 28.66 20.93
N VAL A 661 11.53 29.42 21.82
CA VAL A 661 12.87 29.18 22.36
C VAL A 661 12.76 28.78 23.82
N PHE A 662 13.40 27.68 24.20
CA PHE A 662 13.40 27.14 25.56
C PHE A 662 14.78 27.14 26.22
N ASP A 663 15.86 27.32 25.45
CA ASP A 663 17.22 27.31 25.98
C ASP A 663 17.73 28.69 26.42
N ASP A 664 18.81 28.67 27.19
CA ASP A 664 19.46 29.86 27.75
C ASP A 664 20.53 30.43 26.81
N LYS A 665 20.96 29.62 25.84
CA LYS A 665 22.09 29.90 24.96
C LYS A 665 21.70 30.69 23.73
N THR A 666 20.43 30.69 23.34
CA THR A 666 19.92 31.43 22.19
C THR A 666 19.53 32.84 22.63
N PRO A 667 20.34 33.87 22.30
CA PRO A 667 20.01 35.25 22.64
C PRO A 667 18.81 35.70 21.81
N GLN A 668 17.89 36.45 22.43
CA GLN A 668 16.79 37.12 21.72
C GLN A 668 17.28 37.93 20.50
N LEU A 669 18.48 38.51 20.62
CA LEU A 669 19.14 39.32 19.58
C LEU A 669 19.50 38.55 18.30
N MET A 670 19.58 37.21 18.33
CA MET A 670 19.82 36.42 17.12
C MET A 670 18.62 36.42 16.17
N ILE A 671 17.43 36.77 16.66
CA ILE A 671 16.20 36.79 15.88
C ILE A 671 15.78 38.24 15.67
N LYS A 672 16.19 38.83 14.54
CA LYS A 672 15.69 40.14 14.09
C LYS A 672 14.18 40.03 13.82
N ALA A 673 13.37 40.37 14.80
CA ALA A 673 11.92 40.35 14.73
C ALA A 673 11.34 41.76 14.82
N LYS A 674 10.28 42.02 14.07
CA LYS A 674 9.47 43.23 14.22
C LYS A 674 8.60 43.08 15.47
N ARG A 675 8.34 44.18 16.19
CA ARG A 675 7.30 44.13 17.23
C ARG A 675 5.97 43.83 16.56
N TYR A 676 5.20 42.96 17.19
CA TYR A 676 3.84 42.68 16.75
C TYR A 676 2.98 43.93 17.00
N ASN A 677 2.95 44.81 16.00
CA ASN A 677 2.06 45.95 15.95
C ASN A 677 0.92 45.57 15.01
N LEU A 678 -0.32 45.64 15.50
CA LEU A 678 -1.61 45.46 14.79
C LEU A 678 -1.45 45.51 13.27
N PHE A 679 -1.13 44.37 12.65
CA PHE A 679 -0.79 44.32 11.24
C PHE A 679 -2.10 44.10 10.49
N ARG A 680 -2.55 45.10 9.71
CA ARG A 680 -3.47 44.85 8.59
C ARG A 680 -2.63 44.26 7.47
N PRO A 681 -2.81 42.99 7.06
CA PRO A 681 -2.24 42.54 5.80
C PRO A 681 -2.77 43.48 4.71
N LYS A 682 -1.89 44.15 3.95
CA LYS A 682 -2.32 44.71 2.66
C LYS A 682 -2.68 43.48 1.81
N THR A 683 -3.94 43.47 1.37
CA THR A 683 -4.58 42.47 0.51
C THR A 683 -3.70 41.99 -0.63
#